data_AF-A0A670ZN29-F1
#
_entry.id   AF-A0A670ZN29-F1
#
_cell.length_a   1.000
_cell.length_b   1.000
_cell.length_c   1.000
_cell.angle_alpha   90.00
_cell.angle_beta   90.00
_cell.angle_gamma   90.00
#
_symmetry.space_group_name_H-M   'P 1'
#
loop_
_entity.id
_entity.type
_entity.pdbx_description
1 polymer ?
#
loop_
_entity_poly.entity_id
_entity_poly.type
_entity_poly.pdbx_seq_one_letter_code
_entity_poly.pdbx_strand_id
1 'polypeptide(L)'
;MVHPAISSINLTAALGSLASIARQRPMFMSEVIQAYETLHANLPPTLAKSQVSSVRKNLKLHLLSVLKHPASVEFQAQITTLLMDLGTQQAEITRNMPNLKDLRKRPRDESDPTLKKMKIEPTLEEDDEDKDLEQGPVPTPKPSIQSSTQSDIDITAEFLQPLLTPDNVANLVLISMVYLPENMPASFQATYTPVESAGTEVQIKHLARLMATQMTAGGLGPGVEQIKQAKEVIKGEKIAKPEGVLIKRRLSTLNLGQAISVVGAASPASPSTEAPQAKRRPEPIIPSTQPRLAGASGRKKIFRLSDVIKPLTDTQKEKLKMAAVKRILRSEKAVAYSGAAHARVKILSSLVTQFEVPLKQEILAFILDDIRNRLDLAFAWLYQEYNTYLSQYPTGSLNNYDECLIGLLSGLQEKPDQKDGIFTKVVLEAPLITESALEVIRKYCEDESRTYLGMSTLRDLIFKRPSRQFEYLHVLLDLSSHEKDKVRQQALLFIKRMYEKDHLREYVEKFALNYLQLLVHPNPPSVLFGADKDTEVAAPWTDETIKHCLYLYLALLPQNHKLIHELASVYTEAIADIKRTILRVIEQPIRGMGMNSQELLKLVKNCPKGAETLVTRCLHSLTDKVPPSPELVKRVRDLYNKRLPDVRFLIPVLNGLEKKEVIQALPKLIKLNPIVVKEVFNRLLGTQHGEGNSTVSPLNPGELLIALHNIDSTKCDMKSIIKGWLPLGLCLPSTRSVGSHSSGSSVAAETLVT
;
A
#
# COMPACT_ATOMS: atom_id res chain seq x y z
N MET A 1 5.33 -20.88 -26.88
CA MET A 1 4.70 -21.24 -28.18
C MET A 1 4.07 -19.99 -28.78
N VAL A 2 4.14 -19.84 -30.11
CA VAL A 2 3.52 -18.73 -30.85
C VAL A 2 2.09 -19.13 -31.21
N HIS A 3 1.11 -18.22 -31.06
CA HIS A 3 -0.27 -18.52 -31.44
C HIS A 3 -0.44 -18.47 -32.97
N PRO A 4 -1.00 -19.49 -33.64
CA PRO A 4 -1.02 -19.59 -35.11
C PRO A 4 -1.88 -18.52 -35.83
N ALA A 5 -2.72 -17.80 -35.07
CA ALA A 5 -3.52 -16.67 -35.56
C ALA A 5 -3.09 -15.30 -34.97
N ILE A 6 -1.82 -15.13 -34.58
CA ILE A 6 -1.31 -13.83 -34.11
C ILE A 6 -1.16 -12.83 -35.29
N SER A 7 -1.58 -11.58 -35.10
CA SER A 7 -1.45 -10.54 -36.11
C SER A 7 0.00 -10.07 -36.27
N SER A 8 0.37 -9.65 -37.49
CA SER A 8 1.71 -9.13 -37.80
C SER A 8 2.16 -7.98 -36.89
N ILE A 9 1.24 -7.11 -36.47
CA ILE A 9 1.51 -5.97 -35.58
C ILE A 9 1.80 -6.46 -34.16
N ASN A 10 0.94 -7.32 -33.61
CA ASN A 10 1.09 -7.85 -32.26
C ASN A 10 2.36 -8.71 -32.14
N LEU A 11 2.68 -9.49 -33.17
CA LEU A 11 3.91 -10.27 -33.25
C LEU A 11 5.16 -9.37 -33.26
N THR A 12 5.14 -8.29 -34.04
CA THR A 12 6.26 -7.32 -34.09
C THR A 12 6.44 -6.59 -32.75
N ALA A 13 5.34 -6.17 -32.10
CA ALA A 13 5.38 -5.56 -30.79
C ALA A 13 5.90 -6.53 -29.71
N ALA A 14 5.51 -7.82 -29.77
CA ALA A 14 6.02 -8.86 -28.89
C ALA A 14 7.53 -9.09 -29.08
N LEU A 15 8.02 -9.15 -30.33
CA LEU A 15 9.45 -9.26 -30.62
C LEU A 15 10.27 -8.15 -29.96
N GLY A 16 9.85 -6.88 -30.13
CA GLY A 16 10.52 -5.73 -29.52
C GLY A 16 10.43 -5.71 -27.99
N SER A 17 9.32 -6.20 -27.44
CA SER A 17 9.12 -6.34 -25.99
C SER A 17 10.09 -7.37 -25.40
N LEU A 18 10.20 -8.54 -26.02
CA LEU A 18 11.15 -9.59 -25.63
C LEU A 18 12.61 -9.11 -25.75
N ALA A 19 12.95 -8.36 -26.81
CA ALA A 19 14.27 -7.77 -26.98
C ALA A 19 14.60 -6.71 -25.90
N SER A 20 13.58 -6.03 -25.37
CA SER A 20 13.73 -5.12 -24.23
C SER A 20 13.95 -5.91 -22.94
N ILE A 21 13.13 -6.93 -22.68
CA ILE A 21 13.22 -7.79 -21.50
C ILE A 21 14.59 -8.48 -21.42
N ALA A 22 15.08 -9.10 -22.50
CA ALA A 22 16.38 -9.77 -22.52
C ALA A 22 17.57 -8.84 -22.20
N ARG A 23 17.52 -7.58 -22.67
CA ARG A 23 18.57 -6.58 -22.42
C ARG A 23 18.46 -5.92 -21.03
N GLN A 24 17.27 -5.80 -20.48
CA GLN A 24 17.05 -5.26 -19.12
C GLN A 24 17.19 -6.32 -18.02
N ARG A 25 16.93 -7.60 -18.35
CA ARG A 25 16.96 -8.75 -17.44
C ARG A 25 17.61 -9.96 -18.14
N PRO A 26 18.94 -10.04 -18.18
CA PRO A 26 19.68 -11.11 -18.87
C PRO A 26 19.37 -12.53 -18.39
N MET A 27 18.75 -12.69 -17.21
CA MET A 27 18.24 -13.96 -16.69
C MET A 27 17.18 -14.64 -17.58
N PHE A 28 16.60 -13.93 -18.56
CA PHE A 28 15.64 -14.48 -19.53
C PHE A 28 16.21 -14.56 -20.96
N MET A 29 17.54 -14.43 -21.12
CA MET A 29 18.19 -14.44 -22.45
C MET A 29 17.94 -15.75 -23.18
N SER A 30 18.11 -16.88 -22.48
CA SER A 30 17.86 -18.25 -22.94
C SER A 30 16.48 -18.42 -23.58
N GLU A 31 15.42 -18.09 -22.84
CA GLU A 31 14.03 -18.26 -23.25
C GLU A 31 13.65 -17.30 -24.38
N VAL A 32 14.24 -16.11 -24.44
CA VAL A 32 14.02 -15.16 -25.55
C VAL A 32 14.68 -15.64 -26.85
N ILE A 33 15.93 -16.15 -26.79
CA ILE A 33 16.59 -16.73 -27.96
C ILE A 33 15.87 -18.01 -28.44
N GLN A 34 15.47 -18.89 -27.53
CA GLN A 34 14.67 -20.08 -27.85
C GLN A 34 13.31 -19.72 -28.49
N ALA A 35 12.65 -18.65 -28.02
CA ALA A 35 11.40 -18.15 -28.61
C ALA A 35 11.60 -17.56 -30.01
N TYR A 36 12.74 -16.90 -30.27
CA TYR A 36 13.10 -16.39 -31.59
C TYR A 36 13.45 -17.50 -32.59
N GLU A 37 14.19 -18.52 -32.15
CA GLU A 37 14.46 -19.75 -32.91
C GLU A 37 13.15 -20.48 -33.26
N THR A 38 12.27 -20.67 -32.28
CA THR A 38 10.94 -21.28 -32.48
C THR A 38 10.09 -20.48 -33.48
N LEU A 39 10.12 -19.14 -33.42
CA LEU A 39 9.37 -18.31 -34.37
C LEU A 39 9.95 -18.36 -35.79
N HIS A 40 11.28 -18.44 -35.94
CA HIS A 40 11.89 -18.58 -37.26
C HIS A 40 11.53 -19.93 -37.89
N ALA A 41 11.51 -21.01 -37.09
CA ALA A 41 11.09 -22.34 -37.54
C ALA A 41 9.59 -22.40 -37.87
N ASN A 42 8.75 -21.65 -37.14
CA ASN A 42 7.29 -21.67 -37.23
C ASN A 42 6.69 -20.26 -37.34
N LEU A 43 6.79 -19.63 -38.52
CA LEU A 43 6.05 -18.41 -38.81
C LEU A 43 4.55 -18.74 -38.99
N PRO A 44 3.62 -17.94 -38.40
CA PRO A 44 2.19 -18.17 -38.56
C PRO A 44 1.73 -18.15 -40.03
N PRO A 45 1.00 -19.17 -40.51
CA PRO A 45 0.58 -19.28 -41.92
C PRO A 45 -0.49 -18.25 -42.32
N THR A 46 -1.04 -17.53 -41.34
CA THR A 46 -1.99 -16.42 -41.51
C THR A 46 -1.35 -15.11 -41.98
N LEU A 47 -0.02 -15.05 -42.08
CA LEU A 47 0.72 -13.85 -42.49
C LEU A 47 0.91 -13.77 -44.01
N ALA A 48 0.55 -12.63 -44.59
CA ALA A 48 0.80 -12.35 -46.01
C ALA A 48 2.31 -12.21 -46.32
N LYS A 49 2.73 -12.41 -47.57
CA LYS A 49 4.14 -12.35 -48.03
C LYS A 49 4.87 -11.08 -47.55
N SER A 50 4.23 -9.91 -47.63
CA SER A 50 4.77 -8.64 -47.14
C SER A 50 4.89 -8.56 -45.60
N GLN A 51 3.96 -9.19 -44.86
CA GLN A 51 3.98 -9.27 -43.41
C GLN A 51 5.09 -10.20 -42.93
N VAL A 52 5.29 -11.35 -43.59
CA VAL A 52 6.43 -12.27 -43.35
C VAL A 52 7.77 -11.54 -43.50
N SER A 53 7.96 -10.79 -44.60
CA SER A 53 9.17 -9.98 -44.80
C SER A 53 9.36 -8.92 -43.71
N SER A 54 8.28 -8.27 -43.26
CA SER A 54 8.33 -7.29 -42.17
C SER A 54 8.72 -7.93 -40.83
N VAL A 55 8.13 -9.08 -40.47
CA VAL A 55 8.45 -9.83 -39.25
C VAL A 55 9.91 -10.29 -39.27
N ARG A 56 10.40 -10.87 -40.38
CA ARG A 56 11.82 -11.25 -40.53
C ARG A 56 12.77 -10.06 -40.40
N LYS A 57 12.44 -8.91 -40.99
CA LYS A 57 13.23 -7.66 -40.86
C LYS A 57 13.33 -7.17 -39.40
N ASN A 58 12.21 -7.21 -38.67
CA ASN A 58 12.20 -6.83 -37.24
C ASN A 58 12.93 -7.85 -36.37
N LEU A 59 12.80 -9.15 -36.65
CA LEU A 59 13.53 -10.21 -35.96
C LEU A 59 15.06 -10.03 -36.10
N LYS A 60 15.55 -9.79 -37.32
CA LYS A 60 16.97 -9.45 -37.60
C LYS A 60 17.43 -8.21 -36.80
N LEU A 61 16.62 -7.15 -36.78
CA LEU A 61 16.92 -5.91 -36.02
C LEU A 61 17.02 -6.18 -34.51
N HIS A 62 16.10 -6.97 -33.96
CA HIS A 62 16.08 -7.30 -32.53
C HIS A 62 17.22 -8.25 -32.13
N LEU A 63 17.54 -9.26 -32.94
CA LEU A 63 18.69 -10.13 -32.74
C LEU A 63 20.02 -9.34 -32.76
N LEU A 64 20.22 -8.44 -33.72
CA LEU A 64 21.38 -7.53 -33.75
C LEU A 64 21.42 -6.57 -32.55
N SER A 65 20.27 -6.20 -31.99
CA SER A 65 20.18 -5.38 -30.77
C SER A 65 20.55 -6.17 -29.50
N VAL A 66 20.16 -7.45 -29.44
CA VAL A 66 20.49 -8.38 -28.35
C VAL A 66 21.95 -8.83 -28.39
N LEU A 67 22.50 -9.10 -29.59
CA LEU A 67 23.89 -9.52 -29.78
C LEU A 67 24.90 -8.56 -29.14
N LYS A 68 24.64 -7.24 -29.19
CA LYS A 68 25.48 -6.18 -28.57
C LYS A 68 25.60 -6.29 -27.05
N HIS A 69 24.69 -6.97 -26.38
CA HIS A 69 24.66 -7.00 -24.92
C HIS A 69 25.77 -7.94 -24.37
N PRO A 70 26.54 -7.57 -23.33
CA PRO A 70 27.66 -8.40 -22.85
C PRO A 70 27.28 -9.82 -22.41
N ALA A 71 26.04 -10.04 -21.96
CA ALA A 71 25.52 -11.38 -21.63
C ALA A 71 25.04 -12.20 -22.85
N SER A 72 25.24 -11.72 -24.09
CA SER A 72 24.98 -12.50 -25.30
C SER A 72 26.03 -13.59 -25.56
N VAL A 73 27.22 -13.47 -24.93
CA VAL A 73 28.42 -14.29 -25.22
C VAL A 73 28.14 -15.79 -25.20
N GLU A 74 27.41 -16.28 -24.21
CA GLU A 74 27.04 -17.69 -24.06
C GLU A 74 26.10 -18.21 -25.18
N PHE A 75 25.37 -17.29 -25.83
CA PHE A 75 24.39 -17.58 -26.89
C PHE A 75 24.88 -17.13 -28.28
N GLN A 76 26.13 -16.65 -28.42
CA GLN A 76 26.63 -16.06 -29.65
C GLN A 76 26.54 -16.99 -30.86
N ALA A 77 26.79 -18.30 -30.69
CA ALA A 77 26.66 -19.28 -31.77
C ALA A 77 25.22 -19.35 -32.31
N GLN A 78 24.23 -19.52 -31.42
CA GLN A 78 22.80 -19.59 -31.76
C GLN A 78 22.32 -18.30 -32.44
N ILE A 79 22.69 -17.13 -31.89
CA ILE A 79 22.33 -15.83 -32.45
C ILE A 79 22.99 -15.60 -33.82
N THR A 80 24.24 -16.05 -34.00
CA THR A 80 24.97 -15.90 -35.27
C THR A 80 24.35 -16.74 -36.38
N THR A 81 24.03 -18.02 -36.13
CA THR A 81 23.33 -18.85 -37.12
C THR A 81 21.98 -18.25 -37.50
N LEU A 82 21.13 -17.95 -36.51
CA LEU A 82 19.78 -17.40 -36.74
C LEU A 82 19.79 -16.05 -37.48
N LEU A 83 20.89 -15.29 -37.38
CA LEU A 83 21.11 -14.06 -38.16
C LEU A 83 21.56 -14.35 -39.60
N MET A 84 22.43 -15.35 -39.84
CA MET A 84 22.80 -15.81 -41.18
C MET A 84 21.58 -16.35 -41.95
N ASP A 85 20.70 -17.12 -41.29
CA ASP A 85 19.45 -17.62 -41.88
C ASP A 85 18.49 -16.49 -42.30
N LEU A 86 18.59 -15.34 -41.62
CA LEU A 86 17.88 -14.08 -41.91
C LEU A 86 18.64 -13.14 -42.87
N GLY A 87 19.76 -13.59 -43.46
CA GLY A 87 20.53 -12.81 -44.43
C GLY A 87 21.30 -11.63 -43.83
N THR A 88 21.95 -11.77 -42.67
CA THR A 88 23.10 -10.91 -42.33
C THR A 88 24.37 -11.43 -42.99
N GLN A 89 25.13 -10.52 -43.60
CA GLN A 89 26.53 -10.78 -43.92
C GLN A 89 27.35 -10.92 -42.62
N GLN A 90 28.36 -11.80 -42.61
CA GLN A 90 29.19 -12.05 -41.42
C GLN A 90 29.84 -10.76 -40.87
N ALA A 91 30.26 -9.84 -41.74
CA ALA A 91 30.79 -8.53 -41.34
C ALA A 91 29.78 -7.66 -40.55
N GLU A 92 28.48 -7.77 -40.84
CA GLU A 92 27.44 -7.11 -40.06
C GLU A 92 27.29 -7.75 -38.67
N ILE A 93 27.41 -9.08 -38.54
CA ILE A 93 27.39 -9.77 -37.25
C ILE A 93 28.60 -9.36 -36.40
N THR A 94 29.83 -9.50 -36.94
CA THR A 94 31.08 -9.20 -36.23
C THR A 94 31.13 -7.76 -35.73
N ARG A 95 30.66 -6.78 -36.52
CA ARG A 95 30.58 -5.36 -36.12
C ARG A 95 29.65 -5.12 -34.90
N ASN A 96 28.69 -6.01 -34.65
CA ASN A 96 27.73 -5.89 -33.55
C ASN A 96 28.05 -6.83 -32.36
N MET A 97 29.15 -7.57 -32.41
CA MET A 97 29.60 -8.46 -31.33
C MET A 97 30.32 -7.67 -30.21
N PRO A 98 30.09 -7.96 -28.92
CA PRO A 98 30.73 -7.26 -27.80
C PRO A 98 32.24 -7.56 -27.74
N ASN A 99 33.04 -6.51 -27.53
CA ASN A 99 34.49 -6.57 -27.64
C ASN A 99 35.14 -7.23 -26.40
N LEU A 100 35.62 -8.46 -26.53
CA LEU A 100 36.11 -9.30 -25.42
C LEU A 100 37.28 -8.69 -24.61
N LYS A 101 37.98 -7.68 -25.16
CA LYS A 101 39.11 -7.00 -24.49
C LYS A 101 38.69 -6.06 -23.36
N ASP A 102 37.48 -5.48 -23.41
CA ASP A 102 37.06 -4.48 -22.43
C ASP A 102 36.65 -5.07 -21.07
N LEU A 103 36.29 -6.36 -21.04
CA LEU A 103 35.97 -7.13 -19.82
C LEU A 103 37.13 -7.25 -18.81
N ARG A 104 38.36 -6.85 -19.16
CA ARG A 104 39.54 -6.88 -18.26
C ARG A 104 39.98 -5.52 -17.70
N LYS A 105 39.45 -4.39 -18.18
CA LYS A 105 39.82 -3.07 -17.64
C LYS A 105 38.95 -2.68 -16.44
N ARG A 106 39.38 -3.10 -15.24
CA ARG A 106 39.00 -2.42 -13.99
C ARG A 106 39.61 -1.01 -13.99
N PRO A 107 38.94 0.02 -13.44
CA PRO A 107 39.66 1.19 -12.96
C PRO A 107 40.61 0.74 -11.85
N ARG A 108 41.88 1.08 -11.98
CA ARG A 108 42.91 0.92 -10.95
C ARG A 108 43.39 2.32 -10.60
N ASP A 109 42.99 2.82 -9.44
CA ASP A 109 43.49 4.09 -8.94
C ASP A 109 45.01 4.03 -8.74
N GLU A 110 45.69 5.14 -9.05
CA GLU A 110 47.11 5.35 -8.77
C GLU A 110 47.30 6.57 -7.84
N SER A 111 47.81 6.30 -6.64
CA SER A 111 48.66 7.15 -5.77
C SER A 111 48.66 6.48 -4.38
N ASP A 112 49.76 6.40 -3.63
CA ASP A 112 51.14 6.85 -3.89
C ASP A 112 52.14 5.82 -3.26
N PRO A 113 53.49 5.99 -3.28
CA PRO A 113 54.38 4.85 -3.50
C PRO A 113 55.28 4.48 -2.32
N THR A 114 55.92 3.30 -2.37
CA THR A 114 57.24 3.10 -1.73
C THR A 114 57.99 1.85 -2.22
N LEU A 115 59.33 1.93 -2.19
CA LEU A 115 60.31 0.82 -2.11
C LEU A 115 60.55 -0.12 -3.31
N LYS A 116 61.29 0.42 -4.30
CA LYS A 116 62.61 -0.07 -4.79
C LYS A 116 62.76 -1.52 -5.36
N LYS A 117 62.94 -1.56 -6.68
CA LYS A 117 64.05 -2.20 -7.47
C LYS A 117 64.47 -3.66 -7.22
N MET A 118 64.38 -4.47 -8.29
CA MET A 118 65.49 -5.12 -9.05
C MET A 118 64.85 -5.94 -10.18
N LYS A 119 64.90 -5.55 -11.47
CA LYS A 119 66.00 -5.64 -12.46
C LYS A 119 66.63 -7.04 -12.60
N ILE A 120 66.27 -7.73 -13.69
CA ILE A 120 67.17 -8.16 -14.79
C ILE A 120 66.31 -8.35 -16.06
N GLU A 121 66.93 -8.31 -17.23
CA GLU A 121 66.33 -8.24 -18.58
C GLU A 121 66.65 -9.54 -19.41
N PRO A 122 66.21 -9.67 -20.69
CA PRO A 122 65.96 -10.97 -21.32
C PRO A 122 66.97 -11.40 -22.40
N THR A 123 66.78 -12.63 -22.89
CA THR A 123 67.10 -13.15 -24.24
C THR A 123 66.00 -14.17 -24.60
N LEU A 124 65.31 -14.17 -25.75
CA LEU A 124 65.65 -14.11 -27.20
C LEU A 124 65.76 -15.52 -27.83
N GLU A 125 64.97 -15.72 -28.91
CA GLU A 125 65.22 -16.55 -30.12
C GLU A 125 65.32 -18.10 -29.90
N GLU A 126 65.15 -19.06 -30.84
CA GLU A 126 64.90 -19.19 -32.30
C GLU A 126 63.77 -20.27 -32.49
N ASP A 127 62.77 -20.21 -33.40
CA ASP A 127 62.67 -20.52 -34.86
C ASP A 127 62.65 -22.01 -35.33
N ASP A 128 61.82 -22.23 -36.37
CA ASP A 128 61.74 -23.26 -37.45
C ASP A 128 61.29 -24.77 -37.35
N GLU A 129 60.31 -25.06 -38.24
CA GLU A 129 60.02 -26.18 -39.19
C GLU A 129 59.81 -27.69 -38.79
N ASP A 130 58.57 -28.15 -39.05
CA ASP A 130 58.12 -29.36 -39.80
C ASP A 130 58.89 -30.71 -39.79
N LYS A 131 58.26 -31.78 -39.24
CA LYS A 131 57.61 -32.85 -40.07
C LYS A 131 56.91 -34.04 -39.34
N ASP A 132 55.88 -34.55 -40.04
CA ASP A 132 55.36 -35.94 -40.15
C ASP A 132 55.07 -36.84 -38.92
N LEU A 133 53.77 -36.98 -38.63
CA LEU A 133 52.98 -38.23 -38.46
C LEU A 133 53.55 -39.44 -37.67
N GLU A 134 52.92 -39.74 -36.52
CA GLU A 134 52.25 -41.05 -36.31
C GLU A 134 51.14 -40.97 -35.23
N GLN A 135 50.29 -42.00 -35.09
CA GLN A 135 49.10 -41.99 -34.20
C GLN A 135 49.23 -42.95 -33.00
N GLY A 136 48.92 -42.46 -31.79
CA GLY A 136 48.87 -43.27 -30.55
C GLY A 136 48.08 -42.57 -29.43
N PRO A 137 47.36 -43.30 -28.56
CA PRO A 137 46.11 -42.79 -27.98
C PRO A 137 46.26 -41.89 -26.74
N VAL A 138 45.47 -40.80 -26.71
CA VAL A 138 45.36 -39.87 -25.58
C VAL A 138 44.36 -40.40 -24.53
N PRO A 139 44.71 -40.45 -23.23
CA PRO A 139 43.80 -40.91 -22.17
C PRO A 139 42.71 -39.89 -21.83
N THR A 140 41.53 -40.38 -21.43
CA THR A 140 40.34 -39.56 -21.17
C THR A 140 40.39 -38.76 -19.85
N PRO A 141 40.20 -37.42 -19.89
CA PRO A 141 39.88 -36.64 -18.71
C PRO A 141 38.46 -36.93 -18.24
N LYS A 142 38.25 -37.04 -16.92
CA LYS A 142 36.93 -37.32 -16.33
C LYS A 142 36.01 -36.10 -16.47
N PRO A 143 34.72 -36.26 -16.84
CA PRO A 143 33.78 -35.14 -16.88
C PRO A 143 33.53 -34.61 -15.46
N SER A 144 33.84 -33.34 -15.24
CA SER A 144 33.43 -32.60 -14.04
C SER A 144 31.95 -32.23 -14.17
N ILE A 145 31.16 -32.51 -13.14
CA ILE A 145 29.71 -32.25 -13.15
C ILE A 145 29.46 -30.74 -13.11
N GLN A 146 29.22 -30.15 -14.28
CA GLN A 146 28.55 -28.87 -14.43
C GLN A 146 27.16 -29.13 -14.99
N SER A 147 26.15 -29.12 -14.11
CA SER A 147 24.76 -29.31 -14.50
C SER A 147 24.20 -28.02 -15.13
N SER A 148 24.51 -27.80 -16.40
CA SER A 148 23.66 -26.94 -17.24
C SER A 148 22.27 -27.57 -17.35
N THR A 149 21.23 -26.74 -17.29
CA THR A 149 19.86 -27.19 -17.57
C THR A 149 19.67 -27.32 -19.08
N GLN A 150 20.12 -28.45 -19.65
CA GLN A 150 19.81 -28.82 -21.04
C GLN A 150 18.29 -28.83 -21.25
N SER A 151 17.82 -28.29 -22.37
CA SER A 151 16.41 -28.34 -22.76
C SER A 151 16.04 -29.68 -23.41
N ASP A 152 14.74 -29.95 -23.46
CA ASP A 152 14.16 -31.03 -24.27
C ASP A 152 14.56 -30.93 -25.76
N ILE A 153 14.68 -29.71 -26.28
CA ILE A 153 15.19 -29.45 -27.63
C ILE A 153 16.66 -29.85 -27.75
N ASP A 154 17.53 -29.51 -26.78
CA ASP A 154 18.96 -29.85 -26.84
C ASP A 154 19.17 -31.37 -26.83
N ILE A 155 18.50 -32.08 -25.91
CA ILE A 155 18.54 -33.55 -25.80
C ILE A 155 18.05 -34.22 -27.10
N THR A 156 16.99 -33.68 -27.70
CA THR A 156 16.43 -34.21 -28.96
C THR A 156 17.31 -33.86 -30.17
N ALA A 157 18.03 -32.74 -30.14
CA ALA A 157 18.98 -32.35 -31.20
C ALA A 157 20.24 -33.23 -31.18
N GLU A 158 20.77 -33.52 -29.98
CA GLU A 158 21.92 -34.41 -29.80
C GLU A 158 21.61 -35.84 -30.30
N PHE A 159 20.39 -36.33 -30.08
CA PHE A 159 19.91 -37.60 -30.65
C PHE A 159 19.78 -37.58 -32.18
N LEU A 160 19.36 -36.46 -32.78
CA LEU A 160 19.16 -36.35 -34.23
C LEU A 160 20.47 -36.15 -35.01
N GLN A 161 21.48 -35.49 -34.42
CA GLN A 161 22.73 -35.17 -35.11
C GLN A 161 23.41 -36.38 -35.81
N PRO A 162 23.59 -37.56 -35.20
CA PRO A 162 24.19 -38.72 -35.86
C PRO A 162 23.28 -39.41 -36.89
N LEU A 163 21.98 -39.10 -36.92
CA LEU A 163 21.02 -39.72 -37.83
C LEU A 163 20.92 -38.99 -39.18
N LEU A 164 21.43 -37.77 -39.29
CA LEU A 164 21.42 -36.93 -40.49
C LEU A 164 22.52 -37.31 -41.51
N THR A 165 22.63 -38.59 -41.85
CA THR A 165 23.49 -39.07 -42.95
C THR A 165 22.86 -38.71 -44.31
N PRO A 166 23.66 -38.57 -45.39
CA PRO A 166 23.12 -38.27 -46.73
C PRO A 166 22.03 -39.25 -47.19
N ASP A 167 22.22 -40.54 -46.94
CA ASP A 167 21.26 -41.59 -47.32
C ASP A 167 19.96 -41.50 -46.51
N ASN A 168 20.03 -41.22 -45.21
CA ASN A 168 18.84 -41.05 -44.37
C ASN A 168 18.06 -39.79 -44.77
N VAL A 169 18.77 -38.69 -45.06
CA VAL A 169 18.15 -37.44 -45.54
C VAL A 169 17.53 -37.63 -46.92
N ALA A 170 18.18 -38.34 -47.85
CA ALA A 170 17.63 -38.64 -49.17
C ALA A 170 16.36 -39.50 -49.07
N ASN A 171 16.38 -40.56 -48.25
CA ASN A 171 15.19 -41.40 -48.01
C ASN A 171 14.05 -40.61 -47.35
N LEU A 172 14.35 -39.75 -46.37
CA LEU A 172 13.35 -38.91 -45.72
C LEU A 172 12.74 -37.89 -46.69
N VAL A 173 13.54 -37.30 -47.58
CA VAL A 173 13.04 -36.43 -48.65
C VAL A 173 12.13 -37.22 -49.59
N LEU A 174 12.54 -38.39 -50.09
CA LEU A 174 11.74 -39.23 -50.99
C LEU A 174 10.40 -39.65 -50.37
N ILE A 175 10.37 -40.01 -49.08
CA ILE A 175 9.13 -40.29 -48.34
C ILE A 175 8.26 -39.03 -48.23
N SER A 176 8.88 -37.87 -47.97
CA SER A 176 8.14 -36.60 -47.82
C SER A 176 7.54 -36.08 -49.13
N MET A 177 8.07 -36.46 -50.31
CA MET A 177 7.59 -35.97 -51.62
C MET A 177 6.11 -36.26 -51.85
N VAL A 178 5.58 -37.37 -51.31
CA VAL A 178 4.15 -37.75 -51.41
C VAL A 178 3.23 -36.79 -50.63
N TYR A 179 3.78 -36.03 -49.68
CA TYR A 179 3.05 -35.08 -48.84
C TYR A 179 3.27 -33.61 -49.26
N LEU A 180 4.05 -33.35 -50.31
CA LEU A 180 4.24 -32.01 -50.85
C LEU A 180 3.09 -31.61 -51.80
N PRO A 181 2.59 -30.36 -51.75
CA PRO A 181 1.60 -29.88 -52.71
C PRO A 181 2.22 -29.72 -54.11
N GLU A 182 1.44 -30.04 -55.15
CA GLU A 182 1.85 -29.95 -56.56
C GLU A 182 2.35 -28.55 -56.98
N ASN A 183 1.90 -27.50 -56.29
CA ASN A 183 2.29 -26.11 -56.52
C ASN A 183 3.03 -25.55 -55.30
N MET A 184 4.17 -24.90 -55.54
CA MET A 184 5.03 -24.35 -54.48
C MET A 184 4.28 -23.32 -53.61
N PRO A 185 4.19 -23.51 -52.27
CA PRO A 185 3.52 -22.56 -51.40
C PRO A 185 4.13 -21.15 -51.44
N ALA A 186 3.29 -20.13 -51.56
CA ALA A 186 3.73 -18.73 -51.59
C ALA A 186 4.45 -18.29 -50.29
N SER A 187 4.20 -18.96 -49.17
CA SER A 187 4.94 -18.84 -47.92
C SER A 187 6.37 -19.39 -48.04
N PHE A 188 6.55 -20.61 -48.57
CA PHE A 188 7.86 -21.22 -48.82
C PHE A 188 8.69 -20.38 -49.80
N GLN A 189 8.10 -19.97 -50.92
CA GLN A 189 8.74 -19.10 -51.92
C GLN A 189 9.10 -17.68 -51.38
N ALA A 190 8.54 -17.27 -50.24
CA ALA A 190 8.89 -16.02 -49.54
C ALA A 190 9.91 -16.22 -48.40
N THR A 191 10.21 -17.47 -48.05
CA THR A 191 10.96 -17.86 -46.85
C THR A 191 12.28 -18.55 -47.20
N TYR A 192 12.35 -19.19 -48.38
CA TYR A 192 13.54 -19.86 -48.90
C TYR A 192 14.71 -18.90 -49.10
N THR A 193 15.84 -19.21 -48.46
CA THR A 193 17.14 -18.58 -48.66
C THR A 193 18.09 -19.68 -49.20
N PRO A 194 18.81 -19.48 -50.31
CA PRO A 194 19.82 -20.45 -50.77
C PRO A 194 20.93 -20.62 -49.72
N VAL A 195 21.30 -21.87 -49.42
CA VAL A 195 22.37 -22.18 -48.45
C VAL A 195 23.72 -22.18 -49.18
N GLU A 196 24.51 -21.13 -49.02
CA GLU A 196 25.76 -20.88 -49.79
C GLU A 196 26.88 -21.90 -49.54
N SER A 197 26.77 -22.78 -48.55
CA SER A 197 27.79 -23.79 -48.22
C SER A 197 27.19 -25.01 -47.51
N ALA A 198 26.28 -25.72 -48.19
CA ALA A 198 25.56 -26.87 -47.63
C ALA A 198 26.50 -28.02 -47.18
N GLY A 199 26.21 -28.64 -46.04
CA GLY A 199 26.85 -29.88 -45.57
C GLY A 199 27.92 -29.73 -44.48
N THR A 200 28.11 -28.53 -43.92
CA THR A 200 29.05 -28.32 -42.80
C THR A 200 28.51 -28.89 -41.47
N GLU A 201 29.38 -29.35 -40.58
CA GLU A 201 28.99 -29.91 -39.27
C GLU A 201 28.13 -28.93 -38.44
N VAL A 202 28.41 -27.62 -38.56
CA VAL A 202 27.63 -26.55 -37.91
C VAL A 202 26.20 -26.49 -38.43
N GLN A 203 25.99 -26.68 -39.74
CA GLN A 203 24.65 -26.75 -40.33
C GLN A 203 23.95 -28.07 -40.00
N ILE A 204 24.66 -29.20 -39.91
CA ILE A 204 24.09 -30.48 -39.49
C ILE A 204 23.57 -30.35 -38.04
N LYS A 205 24.33 -29.72 -37.15
CA LYS A 205 23.90 -29.37 -35.78
C LYS A 205 22.69 -28.43 -35.77
N HIS A 206 22.67 -27.41 -36.63
CA HIS A 206 21.53 -26.50 -36.73
C HIS A 206 20.26 -27.19 -37.29
N LEU A 207 20.38 -28.01 -38.33
CA LEU A 207 19.28 -28.80 -38.90
C LEU A 207 18.72 -29.79 -37.88
N ALA A 208 19.58 -30.50 -37.14
CA ALA A 208 19.18 -31.35 -36.03
C ALA A 208 18.40 -30.58 -34.96
N ARG A 209 18.81 -29.34 -34.65
CA ARG A 209 18.14 -28.46 -33.68
C ARG A 209 16.81 -27.89 -34.18
N LEU A 210 16.69 -27.54 -35.46
CA LEU A 210 15.41 -27.18 -36.08
C LEU A 210 14.44 -28.36 -36.08
N MET A 211 14.89 -29.55 -36.49
CA MET A 211 14.08 -30.77 -36.46
C MET A 211 13.69 -31.16 -35.03
N ALA A 212 14.60 -31.06 -34.07
CA ALA A 212 14.32 -31.25 -32.65
C ALA A 212 13.26 -30.27 -32.13
N THR A 213 13.32 -29.00 -32.55
CA THR A 213 12.32 -27.99 -32.18
C THR A 213 10.94 -28.37 -32.71
N GLN A 214 10.84 -28.86 -33.95
CA GLN A 214 9.58 -29.30 -34.55
C GLN A 214 9.05 -30.60 -33.91
N MET A 215 9.90 -31.59 -33.69
CA MET A 215 9.54 -32.83 -33.01
C MET A 215 9.08 -32.56 -31.56
N THR A 216 9.83 -31.75 -30.82
CA THR A 216 9.48 -31.34 -29.44
C THR A 216 8.14 -30.60 -29.40
N ALA A 217 7.89 -29.69 -30.36
CA ALA A 217 6.60 -28.99 -30.48
C ALA A 217 5.43 -29.94 -30.83
N GLY A 218 5.70 -31.00 -31.60
CA GLY A 218 4.77 -32.10 -31.88
C GLY A 218 4.62 -33.12 -30.74
N GLY A 219 5.36 -32.99 -29.64
CA GLY A 219 5.36 -33.93 -28.52
C GLY A 219 6.15 -35.23 -28.76
N LEU A 220 7.08 -35.22 -29.70
CA LEU A 220 7.90 -36.35 -30.13
C LEU A 220 9.38 -36.16 -29.78
N GLY A 221 10.08 -37.27 -29.52
CA GLY A 221 11.54 -37.30 -29.34
C GLY A 221 12.02 -37.44 -27.89
N PRO A 222 13.28 -37.86 -27.66
CA PRO A 222 13.73 -38.33 -26.36
C PRO A 222 13.68 -37.28 -25.24
N GLY A 223 13.89 -35.99 -25.55
CA GLY A 223 13.79 -34.92 -24.56
C GLY A 223 12.37 -34.74 -24.02
N VAL A 224 11.35 -34.87 -24.88
CA VAL A 224 9.94 -34.84 -24.47
C VAL A 224 9.62 -36.03 -23.57
N GLU A 225 10.07 -37.23 -23.93
CA GLU A 225 9.82 -38.44 -23.16
C GLU A 225 10.49 -38.39 -21.78
N GLN A 226 11.73 -37.93 -21.68
CA GLN A 226 12.43 -37.76 -20.39
C GLN A 226 11.73 -36.73 -19.49
N ILE A 227 11.31 -35.57 -20.03
CA ILE A 227 10.53 -34.57 -19.27
C ILE A 227 9.14 -35.10 -18.89
N LYS A 228 8.51 -35.93 -19.74
CA LYS A 228 7.21 -36.55 -19.46
C LYS A 228 7.34 -37.60 -18.35
N GLN A 229 8.33 -38.49 -18.41
CA GLN A 229 8.63 -39.46 -17.37
C GLN A 229 8.97 -38.77 -16.04
N ALA A 230 9.78 -37.71 -16.04
CA ALA A 230 10.06 -36.92 -14.84
C ALA A 230 8.78 -36.31 -14.24
N LYS A 231 7.87 -35.80 -15.08
CA LYS A 231 6.55 -35.29 -14.64
C LYS A 231 5.61 -36.40 -14.16
N GLU A 232 5.68 -37.60 -14.71
CA GLU A 232 4.85 -38.75 -14.33
C GLU A 232 5.31 -39.40 -13.02
N VAL A 233 6.62 -39.48 -12.76
CA VAL A 233 7.17 -39.84 -11.43
C VAL A 233 6.66 -38.88 -10.35
N ILE A 234 6.72 -37.56 -10.61
CA ILE A 234 6.20 -36.50 -9.73
C ILE A 234 4.66 -36.56 -9.58
N LYS A 235 3.95 -37.23 -10.50
CA LYS A 235 2.49 -37.44 -10.43
C LYS A 235 2.12 -38.72 -9.67
N GLY A 236 2.89 -39.79 -9.82
CA GLY A 236 2.69 -41.07 -9.14
C GLY A 236 2.73 -40.93 -7.62
N GLU A 237 3.70 -40.18 -7.09
CA GLU A 237 3.79 -39.88 -5.65
C GLU A 237 2.61 -39.06 -5.09
N LYS A 238 1.81 -38.41 -5.95
CA LYS A 238 0.75 -37.47 -5.53
C LYS A 238 -0.67 -38.02 -5.55
N ILE A 239 -0.89 -39.24 -6.05
CA ILE A 239 -2.23 -39.84 -6.15
C ILE A 239 -2.53 -40.76 -4.94
N ALA A 240 -1.53 -41.09 -4.12
CA ALA A 240 -1.61 -42.10 -3.08
C ALA A 240 -1.84 -41.59 -1.62
N LYS A 241 -2.60 -40.50 -1.42
CA LYS A 241 -3.47 -40.25 -0.22
C LYS A 241 -4.18 -38.88 -0.25
N PRO A 242 -5.37 -38.74 0.37
CA PRO A 242 -6.10 -37.48 0.50
C PRO A 242 -5.60 -36.60 1.67
N GLU A 243 -6.23 -35.43 1.82
CA GLU A 243 -5.88 -34.33 2.73
C GLU A 243 -6.10 -34.66 4.23
N GLY A 244 -5.38 -34.03 5.17
CA GLY A 244 -4.29 -33.07 4.97
C GLY A 244 -3.72 -32.45 6.26
N VAL A 245 -2.84 -31.46 6.08
CA VAL A 245 -2.30 -30.51 7.07
C VAL A 245 -1.61 -31.08 8.33
N LEU A 246 -0.27 -31.12 8.35
CA LEU A 246 0.60 -30.24 9.18
C LEU A 246 2.09 -30.63 9.15
N ILE A 247 2.93 -29.59 9.13
CA ILE A 247 4.28 -29.40 9.72
C ILE A 247 5.40 -30.48 9.59
N LYS A 248 6.57 -29.94 9.23
CA LYS A 248 7.90 -30.57 9.12
C LYS A 248 8.39 -31.35 10.36
N ARG A 249 9.30 -32.30 10.02
CA ARG A 249 10.60 -32.62 10.68
C ARG A 249 10.61 -33.93 11.49
N ARG A 250 11.60 -34.79 11.15
CA ARG A 250 11.83 -36.10 11.76
C ARG A 250 12.35 -35.98 13.20
N LEU A 251 11.93 -36.91 14.04
CA LEU A 251 12.84 -37.62 14.94
C LEU A 251 12.65 -39.13 14.76
N SER A 252 13.72 -39.90 14.91
CA SER A 252 13.76 -41.36 14.82
C SER A 252 13.83 -41.99 16.21
N THR A 253 13.34 -43.23 16.40
CA THR A 253 14.00 -44.23 17.29
C THR A 253 13.30 -45.61 17.29
N LEU A 254 14.11 -46.68 17.20
CA LEU A 254 14.04 -47.99 17.92
C LEU A 254 12.78 -48.88 17.72
N ASN A 255 12.76 -50.22 17.86
CA ASN A 255 13.76 -51.33 17.97
C ASN A 255 12.99 -52.65 17.59
N LEU A 256 13.44 -53.91 17.61
CA LEU A 256 14.64 -54.72 17.98
C LEU A 256 14.62 -55.97 17.03
N GLY A 257 15.60 -56.85 16.79
CA GLY A 257 17.00 -57.11 17.19
C GLY A 257 17.55 -58.20 16.23
N GLN A 258 18.51 -59.07 16.53
CA GLN A 258 19.45 -59.23 17.66
C GLN A 258 20.84 -59.61 17.12
N ALA A 259 21.89 -59.32 17.89
CA ALA A 259 23.16 -60.07 17.89
C ALA A 259 23.66 -60.15 19.36
N ILE A 260 24.55 -61.10 19.68
CA ILE A 260 24.75 -61.61 21.04
C ILE A 260 25.91 -60.94 21.81
N SER A 261 25.83 -61.00 23.16
CA SER A 261 26.84 -60.69 24.20
C SER A 261 26.75 -59.25 24.80
N VAL A 262 26.69 -59.03 26.13
CA VAL A 262 26.61 -59.96 27.28
C VAL A 262 25.95 -59.33 28.54
N VAL A 263 25.83 -60.12 29.61
CA VAL A 263 25.40 -59.85 31.01
C VAL A 263 25.99 -58.57 31.65
N GLY A 264 25.31 -57.82 32.55
CA GLY A 264 23.90 -57.88 33.00
C GLY A 264 23.66 -57.39 34.47
N ALA A 265 22.39 -57.06 34.80
CA ALA A 265 21.79 -56.81 36.15
C ALA A 265 22.31 -55.59 36.99
N ALA A 266 21.52 -54.91 37.85
CA ALA A 266 20.07 -54.86 38.14
C ALA A 266 19.66 -53.50 38.80
N SER A 267 18.36 -53.28 39.04
CA SER A 267 17.70 -52.06 39.59
C SER A 267 17.22 -52.27 41.05
N PRO A 268 16.40 -51.39 41.72
CA PRO A 268 15.99 -49.98 41.48
C PRO A 268 16.04 -49.10 42.79
N ALA A 269 15.32 -47.95 42.76
CA ALA A 269 14.82 -47.11 43.88
C ALA A 269 15.56 -45.77 44.19
N SER A 270 14.90 -44.91 44.98
CA SER A 270 15.06 -43.45 45.11
C SER A 270 15.25 -43.01 46.58
N PRO A 271 15.44 -41.71 46.94
CA PRO A 271 15.73 -40.49 46.15
C PRO A 271 16.93 -39.66 46.72
N SER A 272 17.01 -38.37 46.33
CA SER A 272 17.46 -37.21 47.13
C SER A 272 18.89 -36.63 46.98
N THR A 273 18.92 -35.29 46.87
CA THR A 273 19.88 -34.28 47.35
C THR A 273 21.38 -34.23 46.97
N GLU A 274 21.88 -32.98 47.05
CA GLU A 274 23.27 -32.52 47.15
C GLU A 274 24.22 -32.52 45.93
N ALA A 275 25.13 -31.54 46.00
CA ALA A 275 26.24 -31.18 45.12
C ALA A 275 27.23 -30.35 45.99
N PRO A 276 28.39 -29.85 45.49
CA PRO A 276 29.19 -30.20 44.31
C PRO A 276 30.67 -30.51 44.71
N GLN A 277 31.61 -30.32 43.76
CA GLN A 277 33.05 -29.98 43.89
C GLN A 277 34.06 -30.95 43.24
N ALA A 278 35.34 -30.56 43.23
CA ALA A 278 36.38 -31.00 42.28
C ALA A 278 37.79 -31.12 42.92
N LYS A 279 38.80 -31.49 42.11
CA LYS A 279 40.23 -31.80 42.43
C LYS A 279 40.43 -33.31 42.76
N ARG A 280 41.58 -33.97 42.48
CA ARG A 280 42.89 -33.54 41.92
C ARG A 280 43.58 -34.71 41.17
N ARG A 281 44.72 -34.47 40.49
CA ARG A 281 45.56 -35.48 39.79
C ARG A 281 46.36 -36.38 40.75
N PRO A 282 46.95 -37.48 40.26
CA PRO A 282 48.43 -37.53 40.10
C PRO A 282 48.92 -37.79 38.66
N GLU A 283 50.23 -37.79 38.45
CA GLU A 283 50.93 -37.87 37.16
C GLU A 283 51.96 -39.03 37.12
N PRO A 284 52.31 -39.59 35.94
CA PRO A 284 53.34 -40.63 35.81
C PRO A 284 54.78 -40.08 35.72
N ILE A 285 55.76 -40.95 35.99
CA ILE A 285 57.16 -40.63 36.33
C ILE A 285 58.06 -40.46 35.09
N ILE A 286 59.12 -39.65 35.22
CA ILE A 286 60.14 -39.34 34.20
C ILE A 286 61.52 -39.89 34.63
N PRO A 287 62.32 -40.55 33.75
CA PRO A 287 63.75 -40.81 33.98
C PRO A 287 64.60 -39.57 33.62
N SER A 288 65.66 -39.28 34.38
CA SER A 288 66.40 -37.99 34.29
C SER A 288 67.89 -38.12 33.91
N THR A 289 68.58 -36.97 33.80
CA THR A 289 70.03 -36.76 33.49
C THR A 289 70.42 -36.88 32.00
N GLN A 290 71.34 -36.09 31.43
CA GLN A 290 72.02 -34.82 31.83
C GLN A 290 72.43 -34.02 30.53
N PRO A 291 73.13 -32.85 30.57
CA PRO A 291 72.92 -31.77 29.55
C PRO A 291 74.06 -31.52 28.52
N ARG A 292 73.78 -30.56 27.58
CA ARG A 292 74.68 -29.85 26.64
C ARG A 292 75.28 -30.73 25.51
N LEU A 293 75.07 -30.46 24.22
CA LEU A 293 75.42 -29.23 23.48
C LEU A 293 74.66 -29.14 22.12
N ALA A 294 75.07 -28.24 21.21
CA ALA A 294 74.36 -27.94 19.97
C ALA A 294 74.51 -29.01 18.86
N GLY A 295 73.42 -29.25 18.11
CA GLY A 295 73.40 -30.07 16.90
C GLY A 295 72.05 -29.96 16.19
N ALA A 296 72.06 -29.62 14.89
CA ALA A 296 70.83 -29.37 14.15
C ALA A 296 70.15 -30.69 13.71
N SER A 297 68.94 -30.95 14.22
CA SER A 297 68.07 -31.99 13.65
C SER A 297 66.62 -31.51 13.63
N GLY A 298 66.17 -31.09 12.44
CA GLY A 298 64.84 -30.52 12.22
C GLY A 298 63.73 -31.57 12.23
N ARG A 299 63.35 -32.08 13.41
CA ARG A 299 62.03 -32.71 13.58
C ARG A 299 60.95 -31.65 13.30
N LYS A 300 60.47 -31.62 12.05
CA LYS A 300 59.35 -30.79 11.61
C LYS A 300 58.16 -31.08 12.54
N LYS A 301 57.84 -30.16 13.46
CA LYS A 301 56.57 -30.18 14.19
C LYS A 301 55.46 -30.24 13.14
N ILE A 302 54.52 -31.17 13.31
CA ILE A 302 53.33 -31.23 12.46
C ILE A 302 52.61 -29.89 12.61
N PHE A 303 52.57 -29.10 11.54
CA PHE A 303 52.03 -27.75 11.56
C PHE A 303 50.51 -27.81 11.74
N ARG A 304 50.06 -27.61 12.98
CA ARG A 304 48.65 -27.50 13.33
C ARG A 304 48.27 -26.02 13.38
N LEU A 305 47.21 -25.64 12.66
CA LEU A 305 46.73 -24.23 12.63
C LEU A 305 46.43 -23.68 14.03
N SER A 306 45.95 -24.54 14.94
CA SER A 306 45.69 -24.26 16.37
C SER A 306 46.90 -23.72 17.12
N ASP A 307 48.11 -24.07 16.70
CA ASP A 307 49.35 -23.83 17.46
C ASP A 307 49.98 -22.48 17.07
N VAL A 308 49.42 -21.81 16.04
CA VAL A 308 49.93 -20.57 15.43
C VAL A 308 48.85 -19.48 15.37
N ILE A 309 47.57 -19.84 15.22
CA ILE A 309 46.45 -18.90 15.20
C ILE A 309 45.90 -18.72 16.62
N LYS A 310 46.00 -17.51 17.19
CA LYS A 310 45.22 -17.14 18.37
C LYS A 310 43.73 -17.05 18.01
N PRO A 311 42.80 -17.65 18.77
CA PRO A 311 41.37 -17.47 18.53
C PRO A 311 40.99 -15.99 18.71
N LEU A 312 40.16 -15.47 17.79
CA LEU A 312 39.62 -14.11 17.85
C LEU A 312 38.80 -13.90 19.12
N THR A 313 38.96 -12.76 19.78
CA THR A 313 38.05 -12.36 20.87
C THR A 313 36.65 -12.14 20.32
N ASP A 314 35.61 -12.32 21.13
CA ASP A 314 34.23 -12.20 20.65
C ASP A 314 33.91 -10.78 20.15
N THR A 315 34.48 -9.76 20.80
CA THR A 315 34.49 -8.36 20.31
C THR A 315 35.15 -8.19 18.93
N GLN A 316 36.20 -8.95 18.61
CA GLN A 316 36.79 -8.98 17.27
C GLN A 316 35.89 -9.73 16.28
N LYS A 317 35.28 -10.85 16.69
CA LYS A 317 34.31 -11.60 15.87
C LYS A 317 33.12 -10.71 15.50
N GLU A 318 32.54 -9.99 16.45
CA GLU A 318 31.44 -9.03 16.22
C GLU A 318 31.84 -7.89 15.29
N LYS A 319 33.01 -7.26 15.51
CA LYS A 319 33.52 -6.21 14.62
C LYS A 319 33.72 -6.71 13.18
N LEU A 320 34.13 -7.97 13.00
CA LEU A 320 34.26 -8.62 11.69
C LEU A 320 32.89 -9.01 11.09
N LYS A 321 31.94 -9.52 11.89
CA LYS A 321 30.54 -9.75 11.48
C LYS A 321 29.94 -8.44 10.95
N MET A 322 30.06 -7.34 11.70
CA MET A 322 29.60 -6.00 11.30
C MET A 322 30.28 -5.51 10.03
N ALA A 323 31.60 -5.61 9.92
CA ALA A 323 32.34 -5.19 8.73
C ALA A 323 31.89 -5.96 7.46
N ALA A 324 31.60 -7.26 7.60
CA ALA A 324 31.08 -8.09 6.51
C ALA A 324 29.69 -7.61 6.05
N VAL A 325 28.75 -7.37 6.97
CA VAL A 325 27.40 -6.89 6.59
C VAL A 325 27.45 -5.47 6.02
N LYS A 326 28.24 -4.55 6.60
CA LYS A 326 28.43 -3.21 6.02
C LYS A 326 29.01 -3.25 4.60
N ARG A 327 29.86 -4.24 4.28
CA ARG A 327 30.37 -4.47 2.91
C ARG A 327 29.27 -4.93 1.94
N ILE A 328 28.35 -5.80 2.39
CA ILE A 328 27.21 -6.29 1.58
C ILE A 328 26.14 -5.21 1.41
N LEU A 329 25.92 -4.36 2.43
CA LEU A 329 25.05 -3.18 2.31
C LEU A 329 25.60 -2.21 1.26
N ARG A 330 26.90 -1.85 1.34
CA ARG A 330 27.53 -0.89 0.42
C ARG A 330 27.74 -1.42 -1.01
N SER A 331 27.67 -2.73 -1.28
CA SER A 331 27.85 -3.29 -2.63
C SER A 331 26.63 -3.16 -3.57
N GLU A 332 25.59 -2.41 -3.16
CA GLU A 332 24.34 -2.17 -3.87
C GLU A 332 24.49 -1.96 -5.39
N LYS A 333 25.21 -0.90 -5.80
CA LYS A 333 25.40 -0.55 -7.21
C LYS A 333 26.14 -1.65 -7.98
N ALA A 334 27.20 -2.21 -7.40
CA ALA A 334 28.01 -3.26 -8.04
C ALA A 334 27.20 -4.54 -8.28
N VAL A 335 26.32 -4.93 -7.34
CA VAL A 335 25.48 -6.13 -7.43
C VAL A 335 24.25 -5.91 -8.32
N ALA A 336 23.79 -4.66 -8.48
CA ALA A 336 22.75 -4.33 -9.46
C ALA A 336 23.23 -4.60 -10.89
N TYR A 337 24.45 -4.19 -11.26
CA TYR A 337 25.03 -4.46 -12.59
C TYR A 337 25.24 -5.96 -12.86
N SER A 338 25.37 -6.80 -11.84
CA SER A 338 25.51 -8.26 -11.99
C SER A 338 24.19 -9.04 -11.93
N GLY A 339 23.03 -8.35 -11.92
CA GLY A 339 21.70 -8.97 -11.84
C GLY A 339 21.34 -9.63 -10.49
N ALA A 340 22.31 -9.80 -9.59
CA ALA A 340 22.16 -10.54 -8.34
C ALA A 340 21.58 -9.70 -7.18
N ALA A 341 20.93 -8.57 -7.47
CA ALA A 341 20.32 -7.68 -6.49
C ALA A 341 19.32 -8.40 -5.58
N HIS A 342 18.48 -9.26 -6.17
CA HIS A 342 17.52 -10.11 -5.45
C HIS A 342 18.20 -11.06 -4.44
N ALA A 343 19.37 -11.61 -4.81
CA ALA A 343 20.16 -12.47 -3.92
C ALA A 343 20.78 -11.66 -2.78
N ARG A 344 21.31 -10.45 -3.04
CA ARG A 344 21.77 -9.52 -1.97
C ARG A 344 20.65 -9.20 -0.99
N VAL A 345 19.44 -8.87 -1.48
CA VAL A 345 18.29 -8.56 -0.63
C VAL A 345 17.93 -9.75 0.25
N LYS A 346 17.81 -10.97 -0.33
CA LYS A 346 17.50 -12.20 0.41
C LYS A 346 18.59 -12.58 1.42
N ILE A 347 19.87 -12.36 1.10
CA ILE A 347 20.99 -12.54 2.03
C ILE A 347 20.86 -11.55 3.19
N LEU A 348 20.68 -10.26 2.91
CA LEU A 348 20.57 -9.22 3.95
C LEU A 348 19.39 -9.47 4.89
N SER A 349 18.19 -9.78 4.37
CA SER A 349 17.02 -10.07 5.23
C SER A 349 17.20 -11.33 6.08
N SER A 350 17.81 -12.38 5.52
CA SER A 350 18.12 -13.61 6.26
C SER A 350 19.19 -13.41 7.33
N LEU A 351 20.16 -12.51 7.10
CA LEU A 351 21.20 -12.20 8.08
C LEU A 351 20.65 -11.49 9.32
N VAL A 352 19.63 -10.63 9.20
CA VAL A 352 19.08 -9.90 10.36
C VAL A 352 18.48 -10.84 11.40
N THR A 353 17.73 -11.86 10.96
CA THR A 353 17.05 -12.78 11.89
C THR A 353 17.91 -13.96 12.36
N GLN A 354 19.17 -14.04 11.89
CA GLN A 354 20.10 -15.15 12.21
C GLN A 354 21.36 -14.71 12.97
N PHE A 355 21.61 -13.41 13.12
CA PHE A 355 22.82 -12.89 13.76
C PHE A 355 22.48 -12.14 15.05
N GLU A 356 23.08 -12.58 16.16
CA GLU A 356 22.99 -12.00 17.52
C GLU A 356 23.64 -10.61 17.66
N VAL A 357 23.90 -9.93 16.55
CA VAL A 357 24.61 -8.65 16.47
C VAL A 357 23.57 -7.56 16.16
N PRO A 358 23.68 -6.32 16.67
CA PRO A 358 22.70 -5.24 16.46
C PRO A 358 22.68 -4.69 15.00
N LEU A 359 22.38 -5.55 14.04
CA LEU A 359 22.24 -5.25 12.61
C LEU A 359 20.97 -4.46 12.30
N LYS A 360 19.90 -4.63 13.11
CA LYS A 360 18.60 -3.96 12.91
C LYS A 360 18.76 -2.46 12.70
N GLN A 361 19.51 -1.77 13.57
CA GLN A 361 19.70 -0.32 13.51
C GLN A 361 20.47 0.14 12.26
N GLU A 362 21.54 -0.58 11.89
CA GLU A 362 22.37 -0.25 10.72
C GLU A 362 21.64 -0.51 9.40
N ILE A 363 20.81 -1.54 9.35
CA ILE A 363 19.98 -1.87 8.18
C ILE A 363 18.79 -0.91 8.08
N LEU A 364 18.15 -0.56 9.20
CA LEU A 364 17.12 0.47 9.28
C LEU A 364 17.65 1.83 8.81
N ALA A 365 18.80 2.28 9.31
CA ALA A 365 19.43 3.53 8.87
C ALA A 365 19.76 3.50 7.37
N PHE A 366 20.28 2.38 6.85
CA PHE A 366 20.56 2.21 5.43
C PHE A 366 19.29 2.19 4.56
N ILE A 367 18.18 1.61 5.03
CA ILE A 367 16.89 1.65 4.34
C ILE A 367 16.32 3.06 4.33
N LEU A 368 16.30 3.74 5.48
CA LEU A 368 15.73 5.08 5.62
C LEU A 368 16.46 6.12 4.79
N ASP A 369 17.79 6.03 4.66
CA ASP A 369 18.66 6.88 3.83
C ASP A 369 18.06 7.11 2.43
N ASP A 370 17.83 6.05 1.65
CA ASP A 370 17.16 6.05 0.35
C ASP A 370 16.04 4.99 0.30
N ILE A 371 14.94 5.28 0.99
CA ILE A 371 13.83 4.32 1.08
C ILE A 371 13.12 4.12 -0.27
N ARG A 372 13.13 5.11 -1.17
CA ARG A 372 12.52 5.02 -2.51
C ARG A 372 13.10 3.84 -3.31
N ASN A 373 14.42 3.68 -3.31
CA ASN A 373 15.10 2.59 -4.02
C ASN A 373 15.30 1.32 -3.18
N ARG A 374 15.06 1.37 -1.85
CA ARG A 374 15.34 0.27 -0.90
C ARG A 374 14.09 -0.39 -0.31
N LEU A 375 12.88 -0.06 -0.80
CA LEU A 375 11.63 -0.70 -0.37
C LEU A 375 11.67 -2.24 -0.43
N ASP A 376 12.24 -2.83 -1.48
CA ASP A 376 12.37 -4.29 -1.61
C ASP A 376 13.12 -4.93 -0.44
N LEU A 377 14.12 -4.23 0.13
CA LEU A 377 14.86 -4.69 1.30
C LEU A 377 14.06 -4.52 2.59
N ALA A 378 13.31 -3.41 2.72
CA ALA A 378 12.40 -3.18 3.85
C ALA A 378 11.33 -4.27 3.94
N PHE A 379 10.67 -4.58 2.81
CA PHE A 379 9.69 -5.66 2.74
C PHE A 379 10.35 -7.02 2.97
N ALA A 380 11.47 -7.34 2.30
CA ALA A 380 12.13 -8.64 2.48
C ALA A 380 12.57 -8.88 3.95
N TRP A 381 12.93 -7.85 4.70
CA TRP A 381 13.19 -7.94 6.14
C TRP A 381 11.91 -8.10 6.96
N LEU A 382 10.91 -7.23 6.75
CA LEU A 382 9.63 -7.28 7.48
C LEU A 382 8.90 -8.62 7.33
N TYR A 383 8.85 -9.18 6.11
CA TYR A 383 8.32 -10.53 5.87
C TYR A 383 9.18 -11.64 6.50
N GLN A 384 10.50 -11.45 6.61
CA GLN A 384 11.40 -12.44 7.22
C GLN A 384 11.27 -12.48 8.75
N GLU A 385 11.07 -11.34 9.42
CA GLU A 385 10.71 -11.29 10.84
C GLU A 385 9.35 -11.99 11.07
N TYR A 386 8.34 -11.68 10.24
CA TYR A 386 7.01 -12.32 10.33
C TYR A 386 7.06 -13.85 10.11
N ASN A 387 7.83 -14.31 9.13
CA ASN A 387 8.08 -15.74 8.90
C ASN A 387 8.83 -16.39 10.08
N THR A 388 9.71 -15.65 10.76
CA THR A 388 10.42 -16.13 11.95
C THR A 388 9.45 -16.32 13.12
N TYR A 389 8.55 -15.36 13.37
CA TYR A 389 7.44 -15.50 14.31
C TYR A 389 6.55 -16.72 13.98
N LEU A 390 6.07 -16.84 12.73
CA LEU A 390 5.26 -17.99 12.30
C LEU A 390 5.98 -19.33 12.48
N SER A 391 7.30 -19.38 12.32
CA SER A 391 8.09 -20.61 12.53
C SER A 391 8.20 -21.07 13.99
N GLN A 392 7.81 -20.20 14.93
CA GLN A 392 7.83 -20.44 16.38
C GLN A 392 6.41 -20.47 16.98
N TYR A 393 5.36 -20.37 16.16
CA TYR A 393 3.98 -20.37 16.61
C TYR A 393 3.61 -21.71 17.31
N PRO A 394 2.91 -21.71 18.47
CA PRO A 394 2.25 -20.58 19.12
C PRO A 394 3.06 -19.84 20.19
N THR A 395 4.31 -20.22 20.47
CA THR A 395 5.12 -19.61 21.55
C THR A 395 6.03 -18.46 21.10
N GLY A 396 6.12 -18.20 19.79
CA GLY A 396 6.89 -17.10 19.22
C GLY A 396 6.40 -15.73 19.69
N SER A 397 7.34 -14.86 20.09
CA SER A 397 7.05 -13.46 20.39
C SER A 397 6.97 -12.63 19.12
N LEU A 398 6.03 -11.68 19.08
CA LEU A 398 5.84 -10.77 17.95
C LEU A 398 6.77 -9.53 18.02
N ASN A 399 7.47 -9.32 19.14
CA ASN A 399 8.24 -8.10 19.43
C ASN A 399 9.30 -7.78 18.35
N ASN A 400 9.98 -8.80 17.80
CA ASN A 400 10.99 -8.60 16.75
C ASN A 400 10.40 -8.02 15.45
N TYR A 401 9.18 -8.44 15.10
CA TYR A 401 8.43 -7.90 13.97
C TYR A 401 7.93 -6.49 14.27
N ASP A 402 7.46 -6.26 15.50
CA ASP A 402 6.92 -4.97 15.93
C ASP A 402 7.99 -3.87 15.97
N GLU A 403 9.17 -4.14 16.56
CA GLU A 403 10.34 -3.27 16.50
C GLU A 403 10.72 -2.88 15.07
N CYS A 404 10.64 -3.83 14.13
CA CYS A 404 10.96 -3.61 12.72
C CYS A 404 9.91 -2.71 12.05
N LEU A 405 8.62 -3.01 12.25
CA LEU A 405 7.52 -2.22 11.68
C LEU A 405 7.48 -0.80 12.25
N ILE A 406 7.55 -0.65 13.57
CA ILE A 406 7.59 0.65 14.26
C ILE A 406 8.81 1.45 13.82
N GLY A 407 10.00 0.83 13.80
CA GLY A 407 11.22 1.50 13.38
C GLY A 407 11.15 2.05 11.95
N LEU A 408 10.57 1.28 11.02
CA LEU A 408 10.36 1.71 9.64
C LEU A 408 9.31 2.83 9.54
N LEU A 409 8.20 2.77 10.30
CA LEU A 409 7.13 3.77 10.25
C LEU A 409 7.53 5.09 10.94
N SER A 410 8.19 5.04 12.10
CA SER A 410 8.67 6.23 12.82
C SER A 410 9.82 6.91 12.08
N GLY A 411 10.80 6.16 11.59
CA GLY A 411 11.88 6.72 10.77
C GLY A 411 11.41 7.26 9.42
N LEU A 412 10.28 6.78 8.90
CA LEU A 412 9.54 7.43 7.82
C LEU A 412 8.93 8.74 8.30
N GLN A 413 8.19 8.74 9.41
CA GLN A 413 7.47 9.91 9.95
C GLN A 413 8.39 11.13 10.12
N GLU A 414 9.62 10.93 10.63
CA GLU A 414 10.62 12.00 10.79
C GLU A 414 11.02 12.71 9.49
N LYS A 415 11.05 12.02 8.34
CA LYS A 415 11.50 12.63 7.08
C LYS A 415 10.46 13.60 6.51
N PRO A 416 10.86 14.80 6.01
CA PRO A 416 9.90 15.81 5.54
C PRO A 416 9.28 15.51 4.16
N ASP A 417 9.99 14.82 3.26
CA ASP A 417 9.55 14.59 1.87
C ASP A 417 8.76 13.28 1.70
N GLN A 418 7.49 13.29 2.12
CA GLN A 418 6.61 12.12 2.13
C GLN A 418 5.55 12.08 1.00
N LYS A 419 5.71 12.89 -0.05
CA LYS A 419 4.65 13.11 -1.07
C LYS A 419 4.32 11.90 -1.94
N ASP A 420 5.18 10.88 -2.04
CA ASP A 420 4.99 9.74 -2.96
C ASP A 420 4.15 8.57 -2.39
N GLY A 421 3.52 8.74 -1.23
CA GLY A 421 2.69 7.71 -0.59
C GLY A 421 3.47 6.47 -0.10
N ILE A 422 4.77 6.62 0.18
CA ILE A 422 5.66 5.52 0.61
C ILE A 422 5.18 4.91 1.93
N PHE A 423 4.80 5.75 2.90
CA PHE A 423 4.19 5.32 4.16
C PHE A 423 2.94 4.47 3.93
N THR A 424 2.03 4.93 3.07
CA THR A 424 0.83 4.19 2.66
C THR A 424 1.17 2.83 2.05
N LYS A 425 2.20 2.72 1.21
CA LYS A 425 2.67 1.43 0.66
C LYS A 425 3.19 0.50 1.76
N VAL A 426 4.07 0.98 2.65
CA VAL A 426 4.62 0.18 3.75
C VAL A 426 3.51 -0.36 4.65
N VAL A 427 2.55 0.49 5.04
CA VAL A 427 1.39 0.12 5.86
C VAL A 427 0.45 -0.87 5.16
N LEU A 428 0.23 -0.73 3.85
CA LEU A 428 -0.70 -1.61 3.13
C LEU A 428 -0.12 -2.99 2.79
N GLU A 429 1.20 -3.10 2.56
CA GLU A 429 1.87 -4.36 2.23
C GLU A 429 2.38 -5.11 3.49
N ALA A 430 2.51 -4.45 4.66
CA ALA A 430 2.95 -5.09 5.91
C ALA A 430 2.10 -6.33 6.27
N PRO A 431 2.68 -7.50 6.60
CA PRO A 431 1.91 -8.70 6.92
C PRO A 431 0.75 -8.50 7.92
N LEU A 432 1.03 -7.88 9.07
CA LEU A 432 0.10 -7.65 10.16
C LEU A 432 0.30 -6.23 10.71
N ILE A 433 -0.77 -5.50 11.01
CA ILE A 433 -0.67 -4.25 11.76
C ILE A 433 -0.90 -4.57 13.24
N THR A 434 0.09 -4.26 14.07
CA THR A 434 0.06 -4.33 15.53
C THR A 434 -0.62 -3.10 16.13
N GLU A 435 -1.06 -3.19 17.38
CA GLU A 435 -1.70 -2.08 18.10
C GLU A 435 -0.73 -0.90 18.29
N SER A 436 0.52 -1.21 18.63
CA SER A 436 1.65 -0.28 18.72
C SER A 436 2.03 0.36 17.38
N ALA A 437 2.04 -0.38 16.26
CA ALA A 437 2.20 0.23 14.94
C ALA A 437 0.98 1.09 14.53
N LEU A 438 -0.22 0.72 14.99
CA LEU A 438 -1.44 1.50 14.78
C LEU A 438 -1.42 2.83 15.55
N GLU A 439 -0.77 2.91 16.72
CA GLU A 439 -0.45 4.19 17.37
C GLU A 439 0.49 5.07 16.55
N VAL A 440 1.52 4.50 15.89
CA VAL A 440 2.39 5.27 14.99
C VAL A 440 1.58 5.82 13.81
N ILE A 441 0.65 5.03 13.27
CA ILE A 441 -0.28 5.47 12.22
C ILE A 441 -1.23 6.57 12.75
N ARG A 442 -1.70 6.49 14.00
CA ARG A 442 -2.47 7.57 14.66
C ARG A 442 -1.66 8.86 14.75
N LYS A 443 -0.45 8.80 15.31
CA LYS A 443 0.50 9.93 15.44
C LYS A 443 0.88 10.53 14.08
N TYR A 444 0.93 9.71 13.02
CA TYR A 444 1.12 10.18 11.64
C TYR A 444 -0.10 10.93 11.07
N CYS A 445 -1.33 10.57 11.46
CA CYS A 445 -2.55 11.29 11.05
C CYS A 445 -2.72 12.64 11.75
N GLU A 446 -2.09 12.83 12.91
CA GLU A 446 -2.11 14.06 13.71
C GLU A 446 -1.17 15.17 13.20
N ASP A 447 -0.29 14.85 12.23
CA ASP A 447 0.56 15.83 11.53
C ASP A 447 -0.29 16.65 10.54
N GLU A 448 -0.37 17.96 10.76
CA GLU A 448 -1.14 18.88 9.90
C GLU A 448 -0.63 18.96 8.45
N SER A 449 0.65 18.64 8.21
CA SER A 449 1.25 18.63 6.88
C SER A 449 0.88 17.40 6.06
N ARG A 450 0.45 16.31 6.73
CA ARG A 450 0.22 14.98 6.13
C ARG A 450 -1.15 14.39 6.42
N THR A 451 -2.00 15.08 7.18
CA THR A 451 -3.34 14.61 7.60
C THR A 451 -4.10 13.91 6.47
N TYR A 452 -4.16 14.50 5.26
CA TYR A 452 -4.85 13.89 4.12
C TYR A 452 -4.31 12.49 3.77
N LEU A 453 -2.99 12.32 3.74
CA LEU A 453 -2.32 11.08 3.39
C LEU A 453 -2.44 10.04 4.51
N GLY A 454 -2.37 10.45 5.77
CA GLY A 454 -2.65 9.60 6.93
C GLY A 454 -4.08 9.06 6.92
N MET A 455 -5.08 9.95 6.82
CA MET A 455 -6.49 9.55 6.77
C MET A 455 -6.83 8.72 5.52
N SER A 456 -6.19 9.00 4.38
CA SER A 456 -6.30 8.14 3.18
C SER A 456 -5.68 6.76 3.39
N THR A 457 -4.63 6.65 4.20
CA THR A 457 -4.01 5.37 4.58
C THR A 457 -4.92 4.56 5.50
N LEU A 458 -5.54 5.20 6.50
CA LEU A 458 -6.57 4.57 7.35
C LEU A 458 -7.78 4.09 6.54
N ARG A 459 -8.31 4.92 5.63
CA ARG A 459 -9.39 4.53 4.70
C ARG A 459 -9.00 3.27 3.90
N ASP A 460 -7.79 3.24 3.35
CA ASP A 460 -7.34 2.15 2.51
C ASP A 460 -7.03 0.87 3.30
N LEU A 461 -6.58 0.99 4.56
CA LEU A 461 -6.51 -0.14 5.51
C LEU A 461 -7.91 -0.74 5.73
N ILE A 462 -8.91 0.08 6.08
CA ILE A 462 -10.27 -0.38 6.37
C ILE A 462 -10.87 -1.12 5.17
N PHE A 463 -10.65 -0.63 3.94
CA PHE A 463 -11.19 -1.27 2.73
C PHE A 463 -10.36 -2.45 2.19
N LYS A 464 -9.06 -2.54 2.47
CA LYS A 464 -8.19 -3.64 1.99
C LYS A 464 -7.98 -4.77 3.00
N ARG A 465 -8.27 -4.54 4.29
CA ARG A 465 -8.00 -5.49 5.38
C ARG A 465 -9.24 -5.69 6.28
N PRO A 466 -10.29 -6.38 5.80
CA PRO A 466 -11.57 -6.53 6.51
C PRO A 466 -11.41 -7.18 7.90
N SER A 467 -10.43 -8.06 8.10
CA SER A 467 -10.21 -8.81 9.35
C SER A 467 -10.01 -7.94 10.60
N ARG A 468 -9.55 -6.70 10.44
CA ARG A 468 -9.36 -5.71 11.53
C ARG A 468 -10.04 -4.36 11.23
N GLN A 469 -11.03 -4.35 10.34
CA GLN A 469 -11.66 -3.12 9.84
C GLN A 469 -12.23 -2.22 10.94
N PHE A 470 -12.75 -2.80 12.02
CA PHE A 470 -13.33 -2.05 13.14
C PHE A 470 -12.27 -1.41 14.04
N GLU A 471 -11.09 -2.01 14.19
CA GLU A 471 -9.94 -1.43 14.91
C GLU A 471 -9.46 -0.16 14.18
N TYR A 472 -9.22 -0.27 12.87
CA TYR A 472 -8.78 0.87 12.04
C TYR A 472 -9.87 1.95 11.94
N LEU A 473 -11.15 1.57 11.91
CA LEU A 473 -12.28 2.51 11.92
C LEU A 473 -12.42 3.22 13.27
N HIS A 474 -12.17 2.55 14.40
CA HIS A 474 -12.15 3.19 15.72
C HIS A 474 -11.12 4.32 15.78
N VAL A 475 -9.89 4.08 15.29
CA VAL A 475 -8.84 5.13 15.22
C VAL A 475 -9.29 6.32 14.37
N LEU A 476 -9.93 6.08 13.23
CA LEU A 476 -10.47 7.15 12.38
C LEU A 476 -11.60 7.93 13.07
N LEU A 477 -12.45 7.24 13.85
CA LEU A 477 -13.55 7.84 14.62
C LEU A 477 -13.03 8.68 15.79
N ASP A 478 -12.05 8.20 16.55
CA ASP A 478 -11.37 8.97 17.61
C ASP A 478 -10.77 10.27 17.05
N LEU A 479 -10.13 10.19 15.87
CA LEU A 479 -9.54 11.34 15.20
C LEU A 479 -10.57 12.40 14.76
N SER A 480 -11.88 12.07 14.76
CA SER A 480 -12.95 13.03 14.53
C SER A 480 -13.31 13.87 15.77
N SER A 481 -12.91 13.42 16.97
CA SER A 481 -13.03 14.14 18.24
C SER A 481 -11.72 14.85 18.64
N HIS A 482 -10.71 14.84 17.77
CA HIS A 482 -9.37 15.36 18.06
C HIS A 482 -9.32 16.90 18.19
N GLU A 483 -8.42 17.41 19.04
CA GLU A 483 -8.28 18.84 19.37
C GLU A 483 -7.95 19.70 18.13
N LYS A 484 -6.97 19.28 17.31
CA LYS A 484 -6.55 19.97 16.07
C LYS A 484 -7.66 19.94 15.01
N ASP A 485 -8.11 21.14 14.60
CA ASP A 485 -9.25 21.30 13.69
C ASP A 485 -9.05 20.68 12.29
N LYS A 486 -7.86 20.84 11.67
CA LYS A 486 -7.56 20.24 10.36
C LYS A 486 -7.68 18.70 10.38
N VAL A 487 -7.19 18.08 11.46
CA VAL A 487 -7.24 16.62 11.69
C VAL A 487 -8.68 16.16 11.76
N ARG A 488 -9.46 16.80 12.64
CA ARG A 488 -10.90 16.59 12.81
C ARG A 488 -11.69 16.76 11.51
N GLN A 489 -11.54 17.88 10.81
CA GLN A 489 -12.29 18.15 9.58
C GLN A 489 -12.01 17.09 8.50
N GLN A 490 -10.74 16.68 8.36
CA GLN A 490 -10.36 15.67 7.38
C GLN A 490 -10.87 14.27 7.77
N ALA A 491 -10.81 13.90 9.06
CA ALA A 491 -11.39 12.65 9.57
C ALA A 491 -12.90 12.59 9.29
N LEU A 492 -13.64 13.65 9.66
CA LEU A 492 -15.09 13.77 9.40
C LEU A 492 -15.42 13.67 7.90
N LEU A 493 -14.62 14.27 7.02
CA LEU A 493 -14.79 14.19 5.56
C LEU A 493 -14.61 12.75 5.04
N PHE A 494 -13.64 12.00 5.57
CA PHE A 494 -13.50 10.59 5.23
C PHE A 494 -14.62 9.73 5.81
N ILE A 495 -15.01 9.92 7.08
CA ILE A 495 -16.10 9.17 7.71
C ILE A 495 -17.43 9.35 6.95
N LYS A 496 -17.77 10.57 6.51
CA LYS A 496 -18.97 10.84 5.68
C LYS A 496 -19.01 10.02 4.39
N ARG A 497 -17.87 9.78 3.75
CA ARG A 497 -17.73 8.93 2.55
C ARG A 497 -17.76 7.43 2.86
N MET A 498 -17.47 7.05 4.10
CA MET A 498 -17.50 5.65 4.55
C MET A 498 -18.89 5.25 5.05
N TYR A 499 -19.63 6.20 5.61
CA TYR A 499 -21.04 6.07 6.03
C TYR A 499 -22.01 5.78 4.87
N GLU A 500 -21.62 6.13 3.63
CA GLU A 500 -22.31 5.71 2.40
C GLU A 500 -22.40 4.17 2.29
N LYS A 501 -21.50 3.41 2.92
CA LYS A 501 -21.50 1.95 2.91
C LYS A 501 -22.23 1.39 4.13
N ASP A 502 -23.31 0.63 3.90
CA ASP A 502 -24.24 0.21 4.95
C ASP A 502 -23.58 -0.64 6.07
N HIS A 503 -22.62 -1.49 5.73
CA HIS A 503 -21.91 -2.35 6.70
C HIS A 503 -21.02 -1.60 7.70
N LEU A 504 -20.68 -0.33 7.43
CA LEU A 504 -19.97 0.53 8.39
C LEU A 504 -20.93 1.46 9.14
N ARG A 505 -22.11 1.74 8.58
CA ARG A 505 -23.07 2.72 9.10
C ARG A 505 -23.45 2.45 10.55
N GLU A 506 -23.85 1.22 10.87
CA GLU A 506 -24.31 0.84 12.21
C GLU A 506 -23.21 1.04 13.27
N TYR A 507 -21.95 0.75 12.95
CA TYR A 507 -20.82 0.93 13.86
C TYR A 507 -20.52 2.42 14.09
N VAL A 508 -20.53 3.22 13.03
CA VAL A 508 -20.35 4.68 13.09
C VAL A 508 -21.48 5.36 13.87
N GLU A 509 -22.73 4.92 13.69
CA GLU A 509 -23.88 5.40 14.47
C GLU A 509 -23.77 5.03 15.94
N LYS A 510 -23.41 3.77 16.26
CA LYS A 510 -23.17 3.34 17.65
C LYS A 510 -22.09 4.17 18.34
N PHE A 511 -20.96 4.42 17.68
CA PHE A 511 -19.91 5.29 18.23
C PHE A 511 -20.42 6.72 18.47
N ALA A 512 -21.12 7.32 17.50
CA ALA A 512 -21.66 8.67 17.61
C ALA A 512 -22.75 8.80 18.70
N LEU A 513 -23.59 7.76 18.87
CA LEU A 513 -24.60 7.71 19.94
C LEU A 513 -23.98 7.50 21.32
N ASN A 514 -22.95 6.65 21.44
CA ASN A 514 -22.21 6.48 22.69
C ASN A 514 -21.59 7.81 23.14
N TYR A 515 -20.90 8.52 22.24
CA TYR A 515 -20.32 9.85 22.54
C TYR A 515 -21.37 10.90 22.88
N LEU A 516 -22.56 10.85 22.24
CA LEU A 516 -23.69 11.71 22.60
C LEU A 516 -24.21 11.41 24.02
N GLN A 517 -24.34 10.13 24.40
CA GLN A 517 -24.83 9.70 25.71
C GLN A 517 -23.89 10.13 26.86
N LEU A 518 -22.59 10.32 26.61
CA LEU A 518 -21.67 10.86 27.62
C LEU A 518 -22.12 12.24 28.15
N LEU A 519 -22.81 13.04 27.32
CA LEU A 519 -23.33 14.37 27.68
C LEU A 519 -24.52 14.35 28.67
N VAL A 520 -25.03 13.16 29.04
CA VAL A 520 -26.00 13.00 30.13
C VAL A 520 -25.29 13.01 31.50
N HIS A 521 -24.00 12.69 31.56
CA HIS A 521 -23.25 12.68 32.81
C HIS A 521 -22.93 14.09 33.34
N PRO A 522 -22.92 14.30 34.67
CA PRO A 522 -22.70 15.61 35.29
C PRO A 522 -21.32 16.20 34.96
N ASN A 523 -20.31 15.35 34.81
CA ASN A 523 -18.93 15.69 34.46
C ASN A 523 -18.47 14.89 33.22
N PRO A 524 -17.52 15.39 32.43
CA PRO A 524 -16.88 14.64 31.34
C PRO A 524 -16.21 13.36 31.86
N PRO A 525 -16.55 12.17 31.32
CA PRO A 525 -15.86 10.92 31.66
C PRO A 525 -14.38 10.94 31.28
N SER A 526 -13.54 10.24 32.05
CA SER A 526 -12.08 10.20 31.84
C SER A 526 -11.68 9.77 30.42
N VAL A 527 -12.49 8.95 29.75
CA VAL A 527 -12.30 8.49 28.35
C VAL A 527 -12.20 9.65 27.33
N LEU A 528 -12.74 10.84 27.66
CA LEU A 528 -12.61 12.04 26.82
C LEU A 528 -11.25 12.74 26.91
N PHE A 529 -10.41 12.34 27.87
CA PHE A 529 -9.06 12.83 28.06
C PHE A 529 -8.09 11.69 27.71
N GLY A 530 -7.18 11.94 26.76
CA GLY A 530 -6.20 10.94 26.33
C GLY A 530 -5.30 10.50 27.49
N ALA A 531 -4.87 9.23 27.48
CA ALA A 531 -4.21 8.57 28.62
C ALA A 531 -2.94 9.26 29.16
N ASP A 532 -2.29 10.12 28.37
CA ASP A 532 -1.13 10.92 28.77
C ASP A 532 -1.47 12.17 29.61
N LYS A 533 -2.76 12.47 29.85
CA LYS A 533 -3.19 13.62 30.67
C LYS A 533 -3.74 13.14 32.01
N ASP A 534 -2.94 13.27 33.06
CA ASP A 534 -3.35 13.18 34.49
C ASP A 534 -4.41 14.24 34.82
N THR A 535 -5.63 14.02 34.34
CA THR A 535 -6.72 14.99 34.38
C THR A 535 -7.53 14.76 35.64
N GLU A 536 -7.61 15.77 36.50
CA GLU A 536 -8.37 15.71 37.75
C GLU A 536 -9.80 15.24 37.50
N VAL A 537 -10.22 14.19 38.21
CA VAL A 537 -11.43 13.35 37.96
C VAL A 537 -12.76 14.10 38.19
N ALA A 538 -12.71 15.42 38.37
CA ALA A 538 -13.84 16.30 38.64
C ALA A 538 -13.82 17.62 37.84
N ALA A 539 -13.01 17.74 36.79
CA ALA A 539 -13.05 18.91 35.90
C ALA A 539 -14.46 19.10 35.28
N PRO A 540 -15.06 20.31 35.31
CA PRO A 540 -16.38 20.54 34.74
C PRO A 540 -16.35 20.55 33.21
N TRP A 541 -17.52 20.31 32.59
CA TRP A 541 -17.68 20.37 31.13
C TRP A 541 -17.22 21.72 30.55
N THR A 542 -16.26 21.67 29.62
CA THR A 542 -15.83 22.84 28.84
C THR A 542 -16.52 22.88 27.47
N ASP A 543 -16.65 24.08 26.91
CA ASP A 543 -17.30 24.32 25.62
C ASP A 543 -16.63 23.52 24.48
N GLU A 544 -15.32 23.23 24.56
CA GLU A 544 -14.63 22.34 23.60
C GLU A 544 -14.89 20.85 23.87
N THR A 545 -14.83 20.38 25.13
CA THR A 545 -15.15 18.96 25.44
C THR A 545 -16.57 18.58 25.01
N ILE A 546 -17.54 19.48 25.13
CA ILE A 546 -18.91 19.27 24.66
C ILE A 546 -18.93 19.17 23.12
N LYS A 547 -18.19 20.02 22.40
CA LYS A 547 -18.09 19.95 20.94
C LYS A 547 -17.40 18.65 20.48
N HIS A 548 -16.37 18.16 21.18
CA HIS A 548 -15.70 16.91 20.84
C HIS A 548 -16.66 15.70 20.80
N CYS A 549 -17.63 15.63 21.72
CA CYS A 549 -18.71 14.65 21.69
C CYS A 549 -19.70 14.86 20.53
N LEU A 550 -19.95 16.12 20.14
CA LEU A 550 -20.96 16.48 19.14
C LEU A 550 -20.45 16.48 17.69
N TYR A 551 -19.15 16.64 17.43
CA TYR A 551 -18.63 16.88 16.07
C TYR A 551 -19.00 15.79 15.08
N LEU A 552 -18.75 14.51 15.41
CA LEU A 552 -19.14 13.38 14.57
C LEU A 552 -20.65 13.31 14.40
N TYR A 553 -21.38 13.38 15.49
CA TYR A 553 -22.84 13.23 15.51
C TYR A 553 -23.53 14.30 14.64
N LEU A 554 -23.15 15.57 14.81
CA LEU A 554 -23.66 16.70 14.01
C LEU A 554 -23.18 16.67 12.55
N ALA A 555 -22.05 15.99 12.26
CA ALA A 555 -21.60 15.77 10.89
C ALA A 555 -22.43 14.70 10.15
N LEU A 556 -22.98 13.71 10.87
CA LEU A 556 -23.83 12.63 10.33
C LEU A 556 -25.31 13.02 10.25
N LEU A 557 -25.78 13.96 11.08
CA LEU A 557 -27.17 14.41 11.15
C LEU A 557 -27.80 14.79 9.78
N PRO A 558 -27.10 15.42 8.81
CA PRO A 558 -27.63 15.69 7.47
C PRO A 558 -27.70 14.47 6.54
N GLN A 559 -27.11 13.33 6.91
CA GLN A 559 -27.18 12.07 6.16
C GLN A 559 -28.25 11.12 6.72
N ASN A 560 -28.44 11.08 8.05
CA ASN A 560 -29.54 10.33 8.68
C ASN A 560 -30.36 11.21 9.61
N HIS A 561 -31.49 11.68 9.08
CA HIS A 561 -32.43 12.56 9.77
C HIS A 561 -33.11 11.92 10.99
N LYS A 562 -33.09 10.58 11.16
CA LYS A 562 -33.71 9.92 12.32
C LYS A 562 -32.98 10.22 13.62
N LEU A 563 -31.66 10.48 13.55
CA LEU A 563 -30.83 10.74 14.72
C LEU A 563 -31.38 11.89 15.57
N ILE A 564 -32.02 12.90 14.95
CA ILE A 564 -32.55 14.10 15.63
C ILE A 564 -33.43 13.80 16.87
N HIS A 565 -34.12 12.65 16.91
CA HIS A 565 -34.95 12.26 18.06
C HIS A 565 -34.10 11.88 19.27
N GLU A 566 -32.96 11.21 19.07
CA GLU A 566 -31.98 10.88 20.12
C GLU A 566 -31.33 12.15 20.67
N LEU A 567 -30.96 13.10 19.79
CA LEU A 567 -30.47 14.42 20.20
C LEU A 567 -31.52 15.17 21.03
N ALA A 568 -32.80 15.09 20.65
CA ALA A 568 -33.87 15.71 21.42
C ALA A 568 -34.08 15.03 22.78
N SER A 569 -33.88 13.71 22.91
CA SER A 569 -33.94 12.99 24.19
C SER A 569 -32.79 13.42 25.11
N VAL A 570 -31.54 13.27 24.66
CA VAL A 570 -30.34 13.69 25.41
C VAL A 570 -30.39 15.19 25.74
N TYR A 571 -30.91 16.03 24.85
CA TYR A 571 -31.11 17.46 25.13
C TYR A 571 -32.11 17.71 26.26
N THR A 572 -33.10 16.84 26.54
CA THR A 572 -33.96 17.06 27.72
C THR A 572 -33.20 16.83 29.03
N GLU A 573 -32.37 15.78 29.07
CA GLU A 573 -31.63 15.33 30.26
C GLU A 573 -30.36 16.16 30.54
N ALA A 574 -29.70 16.68 29.50
CA ALA A 574 -28.41 17.38 29.59
C ALA A 574 -28.39 18.65 30.49
N ILE A 575 -27.19 19.03 30.92
CA ILE A 575 -26.94 20.21 31.77
C ILE A 575 -27.19 21.52 31.01
N ALA A 576 -27.47 22.62 31.71
CA ALA A 576 -27.73 23.94 31.14
C ALA A 576 -26.62 24.45 30.17
N ASP A 577 -25.35 24.18 30.46
CA ASP A 577 -24.23 24.58 29.61
C ASP A 577 -24.13 23.75 28.34
N ILE A 578 -24.28 22.42 28.46
CA ILE A 578 -24.39 21.51 27.32
C ILE A 578 -25.55 21.93 26.40
N LYS A 579 -26.71 22.29 26.99
CA LYS A 579 -27.86 22.86 26.25
C LYS A 579 -27.50 24.14 25.49
N ARG A 580 -26.73 25.06 26.09
CA ARG A 580 -26.23 26.29 25.41
C ARG A 580 -25.30 25.97 24.24
N THR A 581 -24.37 25.02 24.41
CA THR A 581 -23.41 24.63 23.35
C THR A 581 -24.12 23.94 22.19
N ILE A 582 -25.05 23.00 22.47
CA ILE A 582 -25.87 22.34 21.43
C ILE A 582 -26.63 23.39 20.59
N LEU A 583 -27.33 24.33 21.23
CA LEU A 583 -28.08 25.40 20.54
C LEU A 583 -27.20 26.28 19.64
N ARG A 584 -25.90 26.41 19.94
CA ARG A 584 -24.95 27.19 19.14
C ARG A 584 -24.46 26.44 17.90
N VAL A 585 -24.22 25.13 17.99
CA VAL A 585 -23.60 24.34 16.90
C VAL A 585 -24.63 23.68 15.97
N ILE A 586 -25.86 23.43 16.43
CA ILE A 586 -26.90 22.70 15.68
C ILE A 586 -27.40 23.39 14.40
N GLU A 587 -27.19 24.70 14.26
CA GLU A 587 -27.71 25.52 13.16
C GLU A 587 -27.25 25.07 11.76
N GLN A 588 -25.95 24.79 11.58
CA GLN A 588 -25.39 24.38 10.29
C GLN A 588 -25.85 22.96 9.88
N PRO A 589 -25.80 21.94 10.76
CA PRO A 589 -26.41 20.62 10.49
C PRO A 589 -27.88 20.69 10.10
N ILE A 590 -28.70 21.47 10.81
CA ILE A 590 -30.14 21.59 10.54
C ILE A 590 -30.41 22.20 9.16
N ARG A 591 -29.68 23.26 8.76
CA ARG A 591 -29.77 23.79 7.39
C ARG A 591 -29.41 22.73 6.33
N GLY A 592 -28.51 21.79 6.66
CA GLY A 592 -28.16 20.66 5.79
C GLY A 592 -29.26 19.60 5.63
N MET A 593 -30.13 19.41 6.63
CA MET A 593 -31.25 18.44 6.56
C MET A 593 -32.41 18.92 5.67
N GLY A 594 -32.57 20.24 5.55
CA GLY A 594 -33.65 20.87 4.78
C GLY A 594 -35.04 20.78 5.43
N MET A 595 -35.94 21.66 4.96
CA MET A 595 -37.26 21.90 5.55
C MET A 595 -38.31 20.81 5.26
N ASN A 596 -38.01 19.92 4.30
CA ASN A 596 -38.90 18.85 3.86
C ASN A 596 -38.62 17.52 4.60
N SER A 597 -37.72 17.52 5.59
CA SER A 597 -37.36 16.34 6.37
C SER A 597 -38.53 15.84 7.22
N GLN A 598 -39.07 14.67 6.88
CA GLN A 598 -40.21 14.09 7.58
C GLN A 598 -39.90 13.72 9.04
N GLU A 599 -38.64 13.42 9.38
CA GLU A 599 -38.24 13.20 10.79
C GLU A 599 -38.25 14.50 11.60
N LEU A 600 -37.81 15.62 11.02
CA LEU A 600 -37.95 16.93 11.65
C LEU A 600 -39.43 17.29 11.84
N LEU A 601 -40.29 17.05 10.84
CA LEU A 601 -41.73 17.28 10.93
C LEU A 601 -42.43 16.36 11.95
N LYS A 602 -41.86 15.18 12.27
CA LYS A 602 -42.28 14.34 13.40
C LYS A 602 -41.81 14.94 14.73
N LEU A 603 -40.57 15.41 14.84
CA LEU A 603 -40.04 16.04 16.05
C LEU A 603 -40.85 17.30 16.43
N VAL A 604 -41.20 18.15 15.47
CA VAL A 604 -42.08 19.31 15.71
C VAL A 604 -43.46 18.87 16.21
N LYS A 605 -44.04 17.80 15.64
CA LYS A 605 -45.35 17.27 16.07
C LYS A 605 -45.30 16.65 17.47
N ASN A 606 -44.23 15.91 17.78
CA ASN A 606 -44.07 15.07 18.97
C ASN A 606 -42.99 15.58 19.93
N CYS A 607 -42.75 16.90 19.99
CA CYS A 607 -41.68 17.51 20.78
C CYS A 607 -41.63 16.94 22.22
N PRO A 608 -40.49 16.43 22.73
CA PRO A 608 -40.39 16.03 24.14
C PRO A 608 -40.42 17.26 25.06
N LYS A 609 -40.90 17.11 26.31
CA LYS A 609 -41.03 18.23 27.27
C LYS A 609 -39.63 18.79 27.57
N GLY A 610 -39.43 20.09 27.42
CA GLY A 610 -38.11 20.72 27.64
C GLY A 610 -37.18 20.78 26.41
N ALA A 611 -37.44 20.05 25.32
CA ALA A 611 -36.74 20.23 24.03
C ALA A 611 -37.29 21.43 23.21
N GLU A 612 -38.11 22.25 23.86
CA GLU A 612 -38.88 23.35 23.28
C GLU A 612 -37.95 24.41 22.68
N THR A 613 -36.92 24.82 23.42
CA THR A 613 -35.88 25.74 22.97
C THR A 613 -35.05 25.21 21.81
N LEU A 614 -34.83 23.89 21.75
CA LEU A 614 -34.16 23.22 20.63
C LEU A 614 -35.00 23.32 19.36
N VAL A 615 -36.30 22.99 19.44
CA VAL A 615 -37.22 23.10 18.31
C VAL A 615 -37.35 24.56 17.83
N THR A 616 -37.45 25.54 18.74
CA THR A 616 -37.47 26.96 18.37
C THR A 616 -36.20 27.38 17.62
N ARG A 617 -35.02 26.93 18.08
CA ARG A 617 -33.75 27.23 17.38
C ARG A 617 -33.69 26.58 16.00
N CYS A 618 -34.07 25.30 15.87
CA CYS A 618 -34.14 24.61 14.59
C CYS A 618 -35.08 25.31 13.59
N LEU A 619 -36.26 25.75 14.03
CA LEU A 619 -37.21 26.51 13.21
C LEU A 619 -36.62 27.84 12.72
N HIS A 620 -36.00 28.63 13.61
CA HIS A 620 -35.28 29.85 13.22
C HIS A 620 -34.18 29.54 12.19
N SER A 621 -33.31 28.56 12.44
CA SER A 621 -32.19 28.22 11.53
C SER A 621 -32.63 27.85 10.11
N LEU A 622 -33.82 27.26 9.95
CA LEU A 622 -34.39 26.85 8.67
C LEU A 622 -35.06 28.02 7.92
N THR A 623 -35.89 28.78 8.62
CA THR A 623 -36.68 29.91 8.06
C THR A 623 -35.91 31.23 7.98
N ASP A 624 -34.58 31.17 8.10
CA ASP A 624 -33.70 32.32 8.19
C ASP A 624 -33.41 32.98 6.83
N LYS A 625 -33.42 32.15 5.77
CA LYS A 625 -33.08 32.55 4.39
C LYS A 625 -34.05 31.99 3.33
N VAL A 626 -35.07 31.26 3.78
CA VAL A 626 -36.00 30.49 2.94
C VAL A 626 -37.40 30.58 3.58
N PRO A 627 -38.47 30.84 2.82
CA PRO A 627 -39.82 30.93 3.39
C PRO A 627 -40.29 29.58 3.97
N PRO A 628 -41.12 29.60 5.04
CA PRO A 628 -41.63 28.38 5.69
C PRO A 628 -42.50 27.53 4.75
N SER A 629 -42.27 26.22 4.72
CA SER A 629 -43.09 25.29 3.92
C SER A 629 -44.48 25.09 4.57
N PRO A 630 -45.55 24.91 3.78
CA PRO A 630 -46.93 24.85 4.32
C PRO A 630 -47.15 23.65 5.26
N GLU A 631 -46.42 22.55 5.08
CA GLU A 631 -46.44 21.43 6.03
C GLU A 631 -45.85 21.85 7.39
N LEU A 632 -44.72 22.57 7.39
CA LEU A 632 -44.07 23.07 8.60
C LEU A 632 -44.98 24.08 9.33
N VAL A 633 -45.59 25.00 8.59
CA VAL A 633 -46.61 25.94 9.12
C VAL A 633 -47.70 25.17 9.85
N LYS A 634 -48.30 24.17 9.19
CA LYS A 634 -49.39 23.36 9.77
C LYS A 634 -48.97 22.61 11.03
N ARG A 635 -47.75 22.06 11.09
CA ARG A 635 -47.24 21.34 12.27
C ARG A 635 -46.93 22.28 13.44
N VAL A 636 -46.42 23.49 13.18
CA VAL A 636 -46.16 24.49 14.24
C VAL A 636 -47.46 25.10 14.76
N ARG A 637 -48.43 25.40 13.88
CA ARG A 637 -49.80 25.78 14.24
C ARG A 637 -50.45 24.73 15.16
N ASP A 638 -50.33 23.45 14.80
CA ASP A 638 -50.79 22.32 15.62
C ASP A 638 -50.13 22.29 17.02
N LEU A 639 -48.81 22.50 17.10
CA LEU A 639 -48.07 22.47 18.36
C LEU A 639 -48.44 23.62 19.31
N TYR A 640 -48.49 24.85 18.79
CA TYR A 640 -48.86 26.06 19.55
C TYR A 640 -50.28 25.93 20.13
N ASN A 641 -51.24 25.45 19.34
CA ASN A 641 -52.63 25.29 19.77
C ASN A 641 -52.84 24.13 20.77
N LYS A 642 -52.02 23.08 20.72
CA LYS A 642 -52.23 21.86 21.53
C LYS A 642 -51.44 21.81 22.82
N ARG A 643 -50.33 22.56 22.95
CA ARG A 643 -49.35 22.28 24.01
C ARG A 643 -48.64 23.49 24.60
N LEU A 644 -48.32 24.51 23.81
CA LEU A 644 -47.46 25.62 24.25
C LEU A 644 -47.91 26.96 23.64
N PRO A 645 -48.63 27.81 24.40
CA PRO A 645 -49.07 29.12 23.92
C PRO A 645 -47.97 30.21 23.96
N ASP A 646 -46.68 29.84 23.95
CA ASP A 646 -45.58 30.80 23.76
C ASP A 646 -45.50 31.19 22.28
N VAL A 647 -45.71 32.48 22.04
CA VAL A 647 -45.83 33.08 20.71
C VAL A 647 -44.47 33.18 20.02
N ARG A 648 -43.36 32.99 20.75
CA ARG A 648 -42.01 32.86 20.18
C ARG A 648 -41.92 31.71 19.17
N PHE A 649 -42.69 30.64 19.33
CA PHE A 649 -42.76 29.55 18.34
C PHE A 649 -43.32 29.96 16.98
N LEU A 650 -44.10 31.04 16.91
CA LEU A 650 -44.67 31.53 15.66
C LEU A 650 -43.69 32.44 14.89
N ILE A 651 -42.71 33.05 15.55
CA ILE A 651 -41.76 34.02 14.95
C ILE A 651 -41.03 33.48 13.71
N PRO A 652 -40.51 32.24 13.68
CA PRO A 652 -39.88 31.67 12.48
C PRO A 652 -40.87 31.49 11.32
N VAL A 653 -42.15 31.33 11.62
CA VAL A 653 -43.19 30.81 10.71
C VAL A 653 -44.11 31.91 10.19
N LEU A 654 -44.01 33.14 10.73
CA LEU A 654 -44.93 34.27 10.46
C LEU A 654 -45.29 34.46 8.98
N ASN A 655 -44.30 34.40 8.10
CA ASN A 655 -44.46 34.67 6.67
C ASN A 655 -45.28 33.59 5.92
N GLY A 656 -45.61 32.47 6.56
CA GLY A 656 -46.51 31.44 6.06
C GLY A 656 -47.86 31.33 6.79
N LEU A 657 -48.12 32.18 7.79
CA LEU A 657 -49.38 32.20 8.54
C LEU A 657 -50.47 33.02 7.82
N GLU A 658 -51.72 32.71 8.11
CA GLU A 658 -52.85 33.45 7.55
C GLU A 658 -53.00 34.82 8.25
N LYS A 659 -53.33 35.87 7.48
CA LYS A 659 -53.52 37.25 7.97
C LYS A 659 -54.36 37.36 9.25
N LYS A 660 -55.42 36.54 9.38
CA LYS A 660 -56.28 36.47 10.58
C LYS A 660 -55.53 35.97 11.82
N GLU A 661 -54.64 34.99 11.67
CA GLU A 661 -53.83 34.43 12.75
C GLU A 661 -52.74 35.41 13.18
N VAL A 662 -52.07 36.06 12.22
CA VAL A 662 -51.05 37.08 12.51
C VAL A 662 -51.64 38.21 13.35
N ILE A 663 -52.83 38.71 12.98
CA ILE A 663 -53.54 39.75 13.75
C ILE A 663 -53.91 39.27 15.17
N GLN A 664 -54.26 37.98 15.36
CA GLN A 664 -54.53 37.42 16.69
C GLN A 664 -53.25 37.23 17.54
N ALA A 665 -52.10 36.94 16.91
CA ALA A 665 -50.81 36.81 17.59
C ALA A 665 -50.14 38.16 17.90
N LEU A 666 -50.39 39.18 17.08
CA LEU A 666 -49.75 40.51 17.13
C LEU A 666 -49.77 41.17 18.53
N PRO A 667 -50.89 41.21 19.29
CA PRO A 667 -50.91 41.78 20.64
C PRO A 667 -49.98 41.05 21.62
N LYS A 668 -49.73 39.75 21.42
CA LYS A 668 -48.79 39.00 22.27
C LYS A 668 -47.33 39.17 21.80
N LEU A 669 -47.09 39.28 20.49
CA LEU A 669 -45.76 39.55 19.92
C LEU A 669 -45.18 40.87 20.42
N ILE A 670 -46.00 41.93 20.51
CA ILE A 670 -45.57 43.28 20.92
C ILE A 670 -45.15 43.35 22.41
N LYS A 671 -45.62 42.42 23.24
CA LYS A 671 -45.21 42.31 24.66
C LYS A 671 -43.81 41.69 24.87
N LEU A 672 -43.13 41.28 23.79
CA LEU A 672 -41.78 40.74 23.85
C LEU A 672 -40.71 41.83 24.00
N ASN A 673 -39.44 41.43 24.11
CA ASN A 673 -38.30 42.35 24.16
C ASN A 673 -38.23 43.17 22.84
N PRO A 674 -38.03 44.50 22.88
CA PRO A 674 -37.92 45.36 21.68
C PRO A 674 -37.01 44.83 20.56
N ILE A 675 -35.93 44.12 20.88
CA ILE A 675 -35.03 43.50 19.88
C ILE A 675 -35.77 42.42 19.08
N VAL A 676 -36.51 41.54 19.78
CA VAL A 676 -37.34 40.47 19.18
C VAL A 676 -38.53 41.07 18.44
N VAL A 677 -39.13 42.14 18.96
CA VAL A 677 -40.20 42.90 18.28
C VAL A 677 -39.69 43.48 16.95
N LYS A 678 -38.46 44.01 16.90
CA LYS A 678 -37.84 44.46 15.64
C LYS A 678 -37.60 43.30 14.66
N GLU A 679 -37.15 42.12 15.13
CA GLU A 679 -37.01 40.94 14.25
C GLU A 679 -38.36 40.49 13.67
N VAL A 680 -39.41 40.50 14.49
CA VAL A 680 -40.79 40.18 14.09
C VAL A 680 -41.27 41.14 13.00
N PHE A 681 -41.05 42.45 13.16
CA PHE A 681 -41.39 43.43 12.12
C PHE A 681 -40.56 43.21 10.84
N ASN A 682 -39.24 43.01 10.94
CA ASN A 682 -38.40 42.75 9.77
C ASN A 682 -38.81 41.47 9.01
N ARG A 683 -39.24 40.41 9.72
CA ARG A 683 -39.79 39.19 9.09
C ARG A 683 -41.12 39.49 8.39
N LEU A 684 -42.07 40.09 9.10
CA LEU A 684 -43.41 40.43 8.57
C LEU A 684 -43.41 41.39 7.38
N LEU A 685 -42.39 42.24 7.28
CA LEU A 685 -42.21 43.22 6.20
C LEU A 685 -41.25 42.72 5.09
N GLY A 686 -40.76 41.48 5.17
CA GLY A 686 -39.87 40.86 4.20
C GLY A 686 -38.40 41.34 4.22
N THR A 687 -38.08 42.40 4.97
CA THR A 687 -36.81 43.17 4.90
C THR A 687 -35.54 42.41 5.34
N GLN A 688 -35.65 41.15 5.73
CA GLN A 688 -34.50 40.27 6.01
C GLN A 688 -33.85 39.68 4.73
N HIS A 689 -34.57 39.66 3.60
CA HIS A 689 -34.07 39.08 2.35
C HIS A 689 -33.51 40.18 1.44
N GLY A 690 -32.19 40.20 1.27
CA GLY A 690 -31.54 41.09 0.30
C GLY A 690 -31.91 40.75 -1.14
N GLU A 691 -32.21 41.80 -1.92
CA GLU A 691 -32.29 41.88 -3.39
C GLU A 691 -32.73 40.61 -4.17
N GLY A 692 -33.97 40.63 -4.67
CA GLY A 692 -34.34 39.87 -5.88
C GLY A 692 -35.70 39.16 -5.84
N ASN A 693 -36.03 38.48 -4.74
CA ASN A 693 -37.24 37.65 -4.66
C ASN A 693 -38.30 38.24 -3.71
N SER A 694 -39.39 38.73 -4.29
CA SER A 694 -40.56 39.25 -3.56
C SER A 694 -41.28 38.16 -2.75
N THR A 695 -40.84 37.94 -1.51
CA THR A 695 -41.53 37.02 -0.60
C THR A 695 -42.93 37.55 -0.27
N VAL A 696 -43.98 36.75 -0.52
CA VAL A 696 -45.37 37.10 -0.25
C VAL A 696 -45.57 37.28 1.26
N SER A 697 -45.50 38.51 1.72
CA SER A 697 -45.66 38.86 3.13
C SER A 697 -47.17 38.92 3.47
N PRO A 698 -47.62 38.35 4.60
CA PRO A 698 -49.06 38.20 4.89
C PRO A 698 -49.76 39.51 5.32
N LEU A 699 -49.01 40.61 5.45
CA LEU A 699 -49.49 41.96 5.77
C LEU A 699 -48.67 43.00 4.99
N ASN A 700 -49.35 44.00 4.42
CA ASN A 700 -48.72 45.20 3.86
C ASN A 700 -48.38 46.19 5.00
N PRO A 701 -47.39 47.11 4.89
CA PRO A 701 -47.02 48.01 5.99
C PRO A 701 -48.20 48.84 6.53
N GLY A 702 -49.04 49.38 5.64
CA GLY A 702 -50.26 50.10 6.02
C GLY A 702 -51.29 49.23 6.75
N GLU A 703 -51.41 47.95 6.38
CA GLU A 703 -52.31 47.01 7.07
C GLU A 703 -51.79 46.62 8.46
N LEU A 704 -50.46 46.54 8.61
CA LEU A 704 -49.82 46.30 9.90
C LEU A 704 -49.99 47.50 10.84
N LEU A 705 -49.92 48.73 10.32
CA LEU A 705 -50.23 49.95 11.08
C LEU A 705 -51.71 50.02 11.50
N ILE A 706 -52.65 49.66 10.61
CA ILE A 706 -54.07 49.54 10.95
C ILE A 706 -54.29 48.45 12.00
N ALA A 707 -53.63 47.30 11.86
CA ALA A 707 -53.71 46.20 12.84
C ALA A 707 -53.11 46.59 14.20
N LEU A 708 -52.06 47.43 14.24
CA LEU A 708 -51.47 48.00 15.45
C LEU A 708 -52.36 49.05 16.13
N HIS A 709 -53.04 49.89 15.34
CA HIS A 709 -53.96 50.90 15.84
C HIS A 709 -55.25 50.26 16.41
N ASN A 710 -55.73 49.20 15.78
CA ASN A 710 -56.92 48.46 16.20
C ASN A 710 -56.66 47.45 17.34
N ILE A 711 -55.49 47.48 18.00
CA ILE A 711 -55.24 46.68 19.20
C ILE A 711 -56.01 47.29 20.38
N ASP A 712 -57.06 46.60 20.78
CA ASP A 712 -57.84 46.86 21.98
C ASP A 712 -56.96 47.17 23.20
N SER A 713 -57.12 48.39 23.73
CA SER A 713 -56.32 48.94 24.83
C SER A 713 -56.47 48.18 26.15
N THR A 714 -57.53 47.37 26.30
CA THR A 714 -57.69 46.46 27.45
C THR A 714 -56.74 45.26 27.39
N LYS A 715 -56.19 44.95 26.21
CA LYS A 715 -55.34 43.77 25.97
C LYS A 715 -53.85 44.10 25.94
N CYS A 716 -53.45 45.34 25.66
CA CYS A 716 -52.05 45.79 25.64
C CYS A 716 -51.88 47.22 26.19
N ASP A 717 -50.94 47.41 27.11
CA ASP A 717 -50.58 48.74 27.61
C ASP A 717 -50.13 49.66 26.47
N MET A 718 -50.54 50.94 26.53
CA MET A 718 -50.10 51.97 25.58
C MET A 718 -48.57 52.05 25.44
N LYS A 719 -47.81 51.82 26.52
CA LYS A 719 -46.33 51.76 26.50
C LYS A 719 -45.79 50.63 25.63
N SER A 720 -46.49 49.50 25.54
CA SER A 720 -46.12 48.37 24.69
C SER A 720 -46.52 48.63 23.24
N ILE A 721 -47.69 49.23 23.00
CA ILE A 721 -48.11 49.69 21.67
C ILE A 721 -47.09 50.69 21.11
N ILE A 722 -46.72 51.74 21.86
CA ILE A 722 -45.70 52.73 21.45
C ILE A 722 -44.35 52.06 21.14
N LYS A 723 -43.91 51.07 21.93
CA LYS A 723 -42.70 50.27 21.65
C LYS A 723 -42.80 49.47 20.34
N GLY A 724 -44.00 49.13 19.88
CA GLY A 724 -44.24 48.50 18.57
C GLY A 724 -44.16 49.48 17.40
N TRP A 725 -44.30 50.79 17.63
CA TRP A 725 -44.22 51.81 16.57
C TRP A 725 -42.77 52.29 16.35
N LEU A 726 -41.92 52.25 17.38
CA LEU A 726 -40.48 52.60 17.27
C LEU A 726 -39.73 51.84 16.15
N PRO A 727 -39.85 50.50 16.01
CA PRO A 727 -39.19 49.76 14.93
C PRO A 727 -39.62 50.16 13.52
N LEU A 728 -40.79 50.79 13.37
CA LEU A 728 -41.37 51.24 12.11
C LEU A 728 -41.01 52.70 11.76
N GLY A 729 -40.10 53.32 12.53
CA GLY A 729 -39.67 54.72 12.33
C GLY A 729 -40.70 55.78 12.76
N LEU A 730 -41.91 55.39 13.16
CA LEU A 730 -42.99 56.30 13.53
C LEU A 730 -42.80 56.88 14.94
N CYS A 731 -41.95 57.90 15.03
CA CYS A 731 -41.84 58.74 16.21
C CYS A 731 -43.03 59.70 16.30
N LEU A 732 -44.14 59.25 16.88
CA LEU A 732 -45.25 60.15 17.23
C LEU A 732 -44.79 61.13 18.32
N PRO A 733 -44.84 62.46 18.09
CA PRO A 733 -44.48 63.43 19.11
C PRO A 733 -45.50 63.39 20.25
N SER A 734 -45.05 62.98 21.44
CA SER A 734 -45.89 62.96 22.64
C SER A 734 -46.31 64.39 23.02
N THR A 735 -47.61 64.59 23.21
CA THR A 735 -48.22 65.89 23.50
C THR A 735 -47.67 66.52 24.78
N ARG A 736 -46.91 67.61 24.63
CA ARG A 736 -46.54 68.52 25.72
C ARG A 736 -46.79 69.97 25.33
N SER A 737 -47.61 70.63 26.13
CA SER A 737 -47.75 72.09 26.33
C SER A 737 -47.32 73.02 25.19
N VAL A 738 -48.29 73.70 24.57
CA VAL A 738 -48.03 74.92 23.78
C VAL A 738 -47.31 75.94 24.67
N GLY A 739 -46.10 76.34 24.26
CA GLY A 739 -45.30 77.31 25.00
C GLY A 739 -44.06 77.78 24.23
N SER A 740 -44.10 79.05 23.79
CA SER A 740 -42.98 79.88 23.29
C SER A 740 -42.17 79.42 22.07
N HIS A 741 -41.92 80.40 21.20
CA HIS A 741 -41.07 80.40 20.01
C HIS A 741 -39.68 79.77 20.17
N SER A 742 -39.19 79.07 19.14
CA SER A 742 -38.09 79.59 18.28
C SER A 742 -37.79 78.71 17.06
N SER A 743 -37.21 79.33 16.04
CA SER A 743 -36.79 78.79 14.74
C SER A 743 -35.77 77.64 14.81
N GLY A 744 -35.87 76.66 13.88
CA GLY A 744 -34.78 75.70 13.63
C GLY A 744 -35.05 74.66 12.52
N SER A 745 -34.34 74.81 11.40
CA SER A 745 -33.95 73.77 10.42
C SER A 745 -34.96 72.68 9.99
N SER A 746 -35.51 72.83 8.79
CA SER A 746 -35.94 71.69 7.95
C SER A 746 -34.73 70.96 7.37
N VAL A 747 -34.74 69.62 7.34
CA VAL A 747 -34.11 68.71 6.35
C VAL A 747 -34.43 67.25 6.73
N ALA A 748 -34.39 66.33 5.76
CA ALA A 748 -34.51 64.86 5.91
C ALA A 748 -35.91 64.32 6.31
N ALA A 749 -36.89 64.46 5.42
CA ALA A 749 -38.19 63.76 5.50
C ALA A 749 -38.71 63.32 4.11
N GLU A 750 -37.84 62.81 3.23
CA GLU A 750 -38.20 62.54 1.82
C GLU A 750 -37.55 61.25 1.27
N THR A 751 -37.78 60.11 1.94
CA THR A 751 -37.41 58.78 1.39
C THR A 751 -38.23 57.64 2.02
N LEU A 752 -39.54 57.55 1.70
CA LEU A 752 -40.37 56.37 2.06
C LEU A 752 -41.71 56.28 1.29
N VAL A 753 -41.74 56.63 -0.01
CA VAL A 753 -42.90 56.41 -0.90
C VAL A 753 -42.45 55.91 -2.29
N THR A 754 -42.08 54.63 -2.35
CA THR A 754 -42.03 53.74 -3.54
C THR A 754 -42.10 52.30 -3.04
#